data_AF-A0A812VS22-F1
#
_entry.id   AF-A0A812VS22-F1
#
_cell.length_a   1.000
_cell.length_b   1.000
_cell.length_c   1.000
_cell.angle_alpha   90.00
_cell.angle_beta   90.00
_cell.angle_gamma   90.00
#
_symmetry.space_group_name_H-M   'P 1'
#
loop_
_entity.id
_entity.type
_entity.pdbx_description
1 polymer ?
#
loop_
_entity_poly.entity_id
_entity_poly.type
_entity_poly.pdbx_seq_one_letter_code
_entity_poly.pdbx_strand_id
1 'polypeptide(L)'
;MACSFPTNQAIVVGGGLGGMSAANTVVEHGGRVVLLDKSSFCGGNSTKATSGINGAGTKTQKAKGIPDTAEIFTADTLKGGAKKPELAKLLCDNSAADVDWLVDKFNLDLSLVARLGGHSQPRTHRGKERFPGMTITYALIQMLEKVAEKTDLARIITKAKVFKLVTNGNACVGCVYEKGGINLQEFGPVILASGGFGADFTQDSLLAKYRPDLLHLPTTNGEHCTGDGIKMGEAIGAKTIDLEWVQVHPTGLVKPDDADAKIKFLAAEVMKYYNCGEDLAKDMGISLSVIEKAHEDHYQAAKMMEKDPEGGKWPAYPSGKCWDEASGKTGSGKKFYHNIIPGSAVKSEPFYVAIITPVIHYCMGGLLIDTDSACVGSNNQAIPGLYAAGEVAGGVHGNNRLGGNSLLDCVVFGRVAGKAAAKYMLGADMKDVDLCTITGGGLTGAVESSKLAGGSYEDKMNSAAPAAAAAAPAAGGGGGGGISLADVAKHNTKTDCWVVVDGQVLDVTSFLSEHPGGELAILTFAGKDATEEFNMKLGFYNLRGGGGGGITMEEVAKHNSKTDCWVVVDGQVLDVTSFLSEHPGGELAIITFAGKDATEEFNMIHPPDVIGKYAPDSIIGKVGSGAPAAAPAAGGGLDAPLLAKDGHKGKDWSRAEKNREQRMKGEGRIPGWIGAIFYMVLGFMKEILFTIVPQSNVTITGDRVGLTRSAMFLFIFIIIHAVGNLHVFLGPDDFNGYGYFYVRLYWTGFGFQANIVEEYILLAALLHVFVALKRTWDISMNYSVASGKLNLAFSGVTLLTFMMIHLYQFRFGDTEPWKLCPPPYLLNLATLLQLRLNLFWVDTPGCQAVYVRDIYRMEFEIFQSLGWVLFYLAAVIIFSTHMCLGWQKVVPAPALEIPKKYHSRAIHMGYVFTFFIALIYASFPLYTHLFAMSSGSLSQEPAQP
;
A
#
# COMPACT_ATOMS: atom_id res chain seq x y z
N MET A 1 4.51 49.16 -23.96
CA MET A 1 5.88 48.61 -24.09
C MET A 1 5.77 47.10 -23.97
N ALA A 2 6.52 46.31 -24.74
CA ALA A 2 6.51 44.85 -24.60
C ALA A 2 7.39 44.42 -23.41
N CYS A 3 6.86 43.56 -22.53
CA CYS A 3 7.65 42.97 -21.45
C CYS A 3 8.38 41.73 -21.96
N SER A 4 9.70 41.78 -21.97
CA SER A 4 10.57 40.67 -22.42
C SER A 4 10.65 39.59 -21.34
N PHE A 5 9.83 38.56 -21.48
CA PHE A 5 10.01 37.27 -20.79
C PHE A 5 11.08 36.45 -21.54
N PRO A 6 11.69 35.39 -20.96
CA PRO A 6 12.59 34.50 -21.70
C PRO A 6 11.89 33.96 -22.96
N THR A 7 12.31 34.46 -24.13
CA THR A 7 11.48 34.60 -25.34
C THR A 7 11.00 33.29 -25.98
N ASN A 8 11.58 32.15 -25.58
CA ASN A 8 11.39 30.86 -26.26
C ASN A 8 10.87 29.76 -25.31
N GLN A 9 10.44 30.08 -24.08
CA GLN A 9 10.02 29.10 -23.08
C GLN A 9 8.50 29.13 -22.83
N ALA A 10 7.84 27.97 -22.93
CA ALA A 10 6.48 27.74 -22.45
C ALA A 10 6.48 26.93 -21.14
N ILE A 11 5.41 27.06 -20.34
CA ILE A 11 5.22 26.33 -19.08
C ILE A 11 4.05 25.37 -19.24
N VAL A 12 4.23 24.11 -18.87
CA VAL A 12 3.17 23.09 -18.83
C VAL A 12 2.91 22.68 -17.38
N VAL A 13 1.66 22.72 -16.96
CA VAL A 13 1.23 22.44 -15.58
C VAL A 13 0.45 21.12 -15.53
N GLY A 14 1.12 20.04 -15.13
CA GLY A 14 0.60 18.67 -15.06
C GLY A 14 1.27 17.73 -16.07
N GLY A 15 1.86 16.63 -15.58
CA GLY A 15 2.55 15.61 -16.37
C GLY A 15 1.65 14.45 -16.83
N GLY A 16 0.34 14.66 -16.92
CA GLY A 16 -0.58 13.72 -17.58
C GLY A 16 -0.42 13.75 -19.11
N LEU A 17 -1.19 12.91 -19.83
CA LEU A 17 -1.08 12.81 -21.30
C LEU A 17 -1.31 14.15 -22.00
N GLY A 18 -2.18 15.02 -21.48
CA GLY A 18 -2.41 16.36 -22.02
C GLY A 18 -1.16 17.23 -22.01
N GLY A 19 -0.52 17.34 -20.85
CA GLY A 19 0.70 18.13 -20.69
C GLY A 19 1.90 17.52 -21.40
N MET A 20 2.02 16.19 -21.38
CA MET A 20 3.09 15.50 -22.12
C MET A 20 2.93 15.65 -23.64
N SER A 21 1.69 15.68 -24.16
CA SER A 21 1.42 15.98 -25.59
C SER A 21 1.76 17.43 -25.91
N ALA A 22 1.36 18.37 -25.06
CA ALA A 22 1.71 19.79 -25.21
C ALA A 22 3.22 20.04 -25.17
N ALA A 23 3.93 19.46 -24.21
CA ALA A 23 5.37 19.64 -24.02
C ALA A 23 6.20 19.09 -25.19
N ASN A 24 5.91 17.87 -25.65
CA ASN A 24 6.54 17.33 -26.87
C ASN A 24 6.20 18.20 -28.09
N THR A 25 4.97 18.73 -28.19
CA THR A 25 4.58 19.59 -29.31
C THR A 25 5.24 20.97 -29.29
N VAL A 26 5.50 21.56 -28.12
CA VAL A 26 6.28 22.81 -28.01
C VAL A 26 7.70 22.59 -28.55
N VAL A 27 8.33 21.45 -28.20
CA VAL A 27 9.66 21.07 -28.70
C VAL A 27 9.62 20.76 -30.20
N GLU A 28 8.59 20.09 -30.71
CA GLU A 28 8.38 19.86 -32.16
C GLU A 28 8.25 21.15 -32.99
N HIS A 29 7.92 22.29 -32.38
CA HIS A 29 7.85 23.58 -33.08
C HIS A 29 9.03 24.52 -32.75
N GLY A 30 10.12 23.98 -32.21
CA GLY A 30 11.37 24.69 -31.93
C GLY A 30 11.39 25.47 -30.61
N GLY A 31 10.39 25.27 -29.76
CA GLY A 31 10.27 25.91 -28.44
C GLY A 31 11.02 25.17 -27.33
N ARG A 32 11.18 25.86 -26.20
CA ARG A 32 11.62 25.28 -24.93
C ARG A 32 10.41 25.07 -24.01
N VAL A 33 10.45 24.06 -23.15
CA VAL A 33 9.37 23.76 -22.21
C VAL A 33 9.88 23.48 -20.78
N VAL A 34 9.18 24.04 -19.80
CA VAL A 34 9.25 23.61 -18.40
C VAL A 34 7.95 22.91 -18.05
N LEU A 35 8.02 21.62 -17.74
CA LEU A 35 6.88 20.86 -17.24
C LEU A 35 6.95 20.76 -15.71
N LEU A 36 5.92 21.24 -15.05
CA LEU A 36 5.75 21.23 -13.59
C LEU A 36 4.66 20.20 -13.22
N ASP A 37 4.97 19.26 -12.34
CA ASP A 37 3.98 18.34 -11.77
C ASP A 37 4.04 18.34 -10.24
N LYS A 38 2.89 18.46 -9.57
CA LYS A 38 2.79 18.46 -8.10
C LYS A 38 3.10 17.10 -7.49
N SER A 39 2.85 16.01 -8.21
CA SER A 39 3.15 14.65 -7.77
C SER A 39 4.66 14.37 -7.83
N SER A 40 5.10 13.32 -7.13
CA SER A 40 6.50 12.85 -7.19
C SER A 40 6.90 12.29 -8.56
N PHE A 41 5.91 11.96 -9.39
CA PHE A 41 6.02 11.36 -10.70
C PHE A 41 4.90 11.87 -11.63
N CYS A 42 5.12 11.78 -12.94
CA CYS A 42 4.19 12.12 -14.01
C CYS A 42 3.25 10.95 -14.34
N GLY A 43 2.21 11.22 -15.14
CA GLY A 43 1.25 10.26 -15.68
C GLY A 43 -0.21 10.55 -15.34
N GLY A 44 -0.46 11.09 -14.15
CA GLY A 44 -1.80 11.49 -13.69
C GLY A 44 -2.84 10.36 -13.73
N ASN A 45 -4.05 10.65 -14.21
CA ASN A 45 -5.07 9.63 -14.47
C ASN A 45 -4.87 8.92 -15.82
N SER A 46 -4.07 9.48 -16.74
CA SER A 46 -3.97 8.99 -18.12
C SER A 46 -3.37 7.59 -18.22
N THR A 47 -2.45 7.26 -17.31
CA THR A 47 -1.82 5.93 -17.23
C THR A 47 -2.80 4.80 -16.89
N LYS A 48 -3.90 5.11 -16.17
CA LYS A 48 -4.94 4.15 -15.79
C LYS A 48 -5.87 3.73 -16.94
N ALA A 49 -5.79 4.36 -18.12
CA ALA A 49 -6.80 4.18 -19.16
C ALA A 49 -6.61 2.86 -19.96
N THR A 50 -7.50 1.89 -19.74
CA THR A 50 -7.44 0.53 -20.31
C THR A 50 -8.12 0.34 -21.66
N SER A 51 -9.05 1.22 -22.03
CA SER A 51 -9.92 0.99 -23.19
C SER A 51 -9.28 1.29 -24.56
N GLY A 52 -8.31 2.20 -24.62
CA GLY A 52 -7.70 2.71 -25.86
C GLY A 52 -8.08 4.16 -26.21
N ILE A 53 -7.50 4.67 -27.29
CA ILE A 53 -7.65 6.06 -27.80
C ILE A 53 -8.49 6.07 -29.08
N ASN A 54 -9.45 6.99 -29.21
CA ASN A 54 -10.28 7.06 -30.41
C ASN A 54 -9.57 7.79 -31.58
N GLY A 55 -9.86 7.39 -32.81
CA GLY A 55 -9.48 8.15 -34.01
C GLY A 55 -10.16 7.63 -35.28
N ALA A 56 -10.62 8.54 -36.15
CA ALA A 56 -11.45 8.22 -37.32
C ALA A 56 -10.76 8.58 -38.64
N GLY A 57 -10.59 7.60 -39.53
CA GLY A 57 -9.85 7.70 -40.78
C GLY A 57 -8.35 7.41 -40.67
N THR A 58 -7.89 6.72 -39.61
CA THR A 58 -6.45 6.46 -39.34
C THR A 58 -5.83 5.48 -40.34
N LYS A 59 -4.49 5.39 -40.39
CA LYS A 59 -3.78 4.33 -41.15
C LYS A 59 -4.29 2.93 -40.78
N THR A 60 -4.45 2.66 -39.49
CA THR A 60 -4.93 1.36 -38.97
C THR A 60 -6.34 1.02 -39.45
N GLN A 61 -7.27 1.98 -39.45
CA GLN A 61 -8.63 1.76 -39.95
C GLN A 61 -8.64 1.49 -41.46
N LYS A 62 -7.88 2.29 -42.23
CA LYS A 62 -7.73 2.12 -43.69
C LYS A 62 -7.16 0.74 -44.03
N ALA A 63 -6.10 0.31 -43.34
CA ALA A 63 -5.49 -1.02 -43.50
C ALA A 63 -6.43 -2.18 -43.14
N LYS A 64 -7.48 -1.92 -42.33
CA LYS A 64 -8.52 -2.89 -41.95
C LYS A 64 -9.84 -2.74 -42.72
N GLY A 65 -9.89 -1.87 -43.72
CA GLY A 65 -11.09 -1.62 -44.53
C GLY A 65 -12.27 -1.02 -43.75
N ILE A 66 -12.02 -0.35 -42.62
CA ILE A 66 -13.07 0.23 -41.76
C ILE A 66 -13.50 1.59 -42.34
N PRO A 67 -14.77 1.77 -42.77
CA PRO A 67 -15.24 2.99 -43.41
C PRO A 67 -15.72 4.02 -42.37
N ASP A 68 -14.77 4.61 -41.65
CA ASP A 68 -15.01 5.63 -40.62
C ASP A 68 -14.41 6.98 -41.03
N THR A 69 -15.07 8.08 -40.65
CA THR A 69 -14.66 9.45 -41.02
C THR A 69 -14.85 10.44 -39.86
N ALA A 70 -14.18 11.59 -39.96
CA ALA A 70 -14.29 12.65 -38.96
C ALA A 70 -15.73 13.18 -38.83
N GLU A 71 -16.53 13.19 -39.90
CA GLU A 71 -17.94 13.59 -39.89
C GLU A 71 -18.81 12.60 -39.10
N ILE A 72 -18.63 11.30 -39.34
CA ILE A 72 -19.33 10.24 -38.58
C ILE A 72 -18.96 10.33 -37.09
N PHE A 73 -17.68 10.54 -36.80
CA PHE A 73 -17.20 10.66 -35.41
C PHE A 73 -17.66 11.97 -34.74
N THR A 74 -17.76 13.08 -35.47
CA THR A 74 -18.34 14.34 -34.97
C THR A 74 -19.81 14.16 -34.64
N ALA A 75 -20.58 13.51 -35.51
CA ALA A 75 -22.00 13.21 -35.30
C ALA A 75 -22.21 12.29 -34.08
N ASP A 76 -21.41 11.22 -33.95
CA ASP A 76 -21.40 10.35 -32.77
C ASP A 76 -21.07 11.13 -31.48
N THR A 77 -20.07 12.02 -31.51
CA THR A 77 -19.61 12.79 -30.33
C THR A 77 -20.65 13.84 -29.89
N LEU A 78 -21.29 14.54 -30.82
CA LEU A 78 -22.39 15.47 -30.55
C LEU A 78 -23.62 14.75 -29.98
N LYS A 79 -23.99 13.60 -30.56
CA LYS A 79 -25.07 12.73 -30.05
C LYS A 79 -24.71 12.14 -28.68
N GLY A 80 -23.43 11.83 -28.46
CA GLY A 80 -22.91 11.24 -27.24
C GLY A 80 -22.93 12.18 -26.02
N GLY A 81 -22.81 13.48 -26.25
CA GLY A 81 -22.94 14.49 -25.19
C GLY A 81 -22.36 15.87 -25.50
N ALA A 82 -21.50 16.03 -26.50
CA ALA A 82 -20.86 17.32 -26.77
C ALA A 82 -21.88 18.42 -27.15
N LYS A 83 -21.63 19.65 -26.69
CA LYS A 83 -22.50 20.83 -26.92
C LYS A 83 -21.82 21.97 -27.67
N LYS A 84 -20.56 21.77 -28.05
CA LYS A 84 -19.69 22.69 -28.79
C LYS A 84 -19.29 22.08 -30.13
N PRO A 85 -20.06 22.27 -31.22
CA PRO A 85 -19.74 21.72 -32.53
C PRO A 85 -18.35 22.10 -33.05
N GLU A 86 -17.87 23.29 -32.71
CA GLU A 86 -16.53 23.78 -33.05
C GLU A 86 -15.42 22.95 -32.40
N LEU A 87 -15.54 22.64 -31.09
CA LEU A 87 -14.56 21.83 -30.36
C LEU A 87 -14.71 20.34 -30.69
N ALA A 88 -15.95 19.85 -30.83
CA ALA A 88 -16.23 18.46 -31.18
C ALA A 88 -15.74 18.11 -32.59
N LYS A 89 -15.85 19.04 -33.55
CA LYS A 89 -15.28 18.85 -34.89
C LYS A 89 -13.75 18.86 -34.85
N LEU A 90 -13.13 19.81 -34.16
CA LEU A 90 -11.67 19.88 -34.01
C LEU A 90 -11.09 18.59 -33.40
N LEU A 91 -11.74 18.05 -32.35
CA LEU A 91 -11.40 16.76 -31.74
C LEU A 91 -11.43 15.62 -32.76
N CYS A 92 -12.43 15.58 -33.63
CA CYS A 92 -12.63 14.48 -34.58
C CYS A 92 -11.77 14.61 -35.85
N ASP A 93 -11.63 15.81 -36.39
CA ASP A 93 -10.81 16.14 -37.57
C ASP A 93 -9.34 15.77 -37.35
N ASN A 94 -8.75 16.20 -36.23
CA ASN A 94 -7.34 15.93 -35.91
C ASN A 94 -7.10 14.47 -35.53
N SER A 95 -8.15 13.71 -35.17
CA SER A 95 -8.01 12.41 -34.51
C SER A 95 -7.22 11.35 -35.29
N ALA A 96 -7.26 11.38 -36.62
CA ALA A 96 -6.43 10.49 -37.43
C ALA A 96 -4.96 10.90 -37.42
N ALA A 97 -4.66 12.18 -37.64
CA ALA A 97 -3.29 12.69 -37.64
C ALA A 97 -2.62 12.53 -36.26
N ASP A 98 -3.39 12.63 -35.19
CA ASP A 98 -2.89 12.56 -33.82
C ASP A 98 -2.70 11.12 -33.32
N VAL A 99 -3.56 10.17 -33.73
CA VAL A 99 -3.30 8.74 -33.54
C VAL A 99 -2.13 8.26 -34.41
N ASP A 100 -2.05 8.70 -35.67
CA ASP A 100 -0.94 8.34 -36.54
C ASP A 100 0.40 8.98 -36.06
N TRP A 101 0.37 10.16 -35.43
CA TRP A 101 1.54 10.79 -34.77
C TRP A 101 2.06 9.98 -33.58
N LEU A 102 1.16 9.42 -32.74
CA LEU A 102 1.56 8.52 -31.66
C LEU A 102 2.33 7.30 -32.20
N VAL A 103 1.84 6.70 -33.29
CA VAL A 103 2.51 5.57 -33.96
C VAL A 103 3.87 6.02 -34.53
N ASP A 104 3.88 7.07 -35.36
CA ASP A 104 5.04 7.48 -36.15
C ASP A 104 6.19 8.09 -35.31
N LYS A 105 5.88 8.88 -34.28
CA LYS A 105 6.89 9.61 -33.48
C LYS A 105 7.36 8.86 -32.24
N PHE A 106 6.51 8.02 -31.66
CA PHE A 106 6.79 7.34 -30.38
C PHE A 106 6.85 5.81 -30.50
N ASN A 107 6.79 5.28 -31.73
CA ASN A 107 6.89 3.84 -32.03
C ASN A 107 5.83 2.99 -31.29
N LEU A 108 4.60 3.51 -31.20
CA LEU A 108 3.50 2.88 -30.44
C LEU A 108 2.71 1.88 -31.30
N ASP A 109 2.50 0.66 -30.78
CA ASP A 109 1.49 -0.26 -31.32
C ASP A 109 0.09 0.28 -30.99
N LEU A 110 -0.62 0.74 -32.02
CA LEU A 110 -2.04 1.09 -31.98
C LEU A 110 -2.81 0.31 -33.07
N SER A 111 -2.42 -0.95 -33.30
CA SER A 111 -2.92 -1.78 -34.41
C SER A 111 -4.28 -2.44 -34.16
N LEU A 112 -4.73 -2.62 -32.92
CA LEU A 112 -6.03 -3.20 -32.59
C LEU A 112 -7.10 -2.11 -32.52
N VAL A 113 -8.25 -2.33 -33.17
CA VAL A 113 -9.34 -1.34 -33.25
C VAL A 113 -10.64 -1.97 -32.74
N ALA A 114 -11.32 -1.31 -31.81
CA ALA A 114 -12.58 -1.76 -31.22
C ALA A 114 -13.69 -0.71 -31.35
N ARG A 115 -14.95 -1.11 -31.16
CA ARG A 115 -16.11 -0.23 -31.06
C ARG A 115 -16.60 -0.20 -29.62
N LEU A 116 -16.52 0.96 -28.97
CA LEU A 116 -17.11 1.20 -27.64
C LEU A 116 -18.54 1.73 -27.74
N GLY A 117 -19.22 1.86 -26.60
CA GLY A 117 -20.57 2.41 -26.54
C GLY A 117 -20.65 3.85 -27.07
N GLY A 118 -21.70 4.14 -27.84
CA GLY A 118 -21.94 5.45 -28.45
C GLY A 118 -21.23 5.70 -29.79
N HIS A 119 -20.35 4.79 -30.25
CA HIS A 119 -19.69 4.90 -31.55
C HIS A 119 -20.41 4.08 -32.62
N SER A 120 -20.65 4.66 -33.80
CA SER A 120 -21.21 3.96 -34.94
C SER A 120 -20.21 2.95 -35.54
N GLN A 121 -18.93 3.35 -35.68
CA GLN A 121 -17.85 2.53 -36.23
C GLN A 121 -16.82 2.07 -35.17
N PRO A 122 -16.06 0.98 -35.42
CA PRO A 122 -14.88 0.64 -34.64
C PRO A 122 -13.77 1.69 -34.83
N ARG A 123 -13.43 2.42 -33.77
CA ARG A 123 -12.45 3.51 -33.83
C ARG A 123 -11.57 3.68 -32.58
N THR A 124 -11.70 2.81 -31.59
CA THR A 124 -10.87 2.84 -30.38
C THR A 124 -9.61 1.99 -30.61
N HIS A 125 -8.48 2.65 -30.82
CA HIS A 125 -7.17 2.08 -31.11
C HIS A 125 -6.42 1.73 -29.83
N ARG A 126 -5.69 0.61 -29.87
CA ARG A 126 -4.80 0.13 -28.80
C ARG A 126 -3.80 -0.88 -29.34
N GLY A 127 -2.72 -1.09 -28.61
CA GLY A 127 -1.78 -2.18 -28.88
C GLY A 127 -2.24 -3.50 -28.27
N LYS A 128 -1.32 -4.47 -28.26
CA LYS A 128 -1.48 -5.74 -27.53
C LYS A 128 -1.42 -5.59 -26.01
N GLU A 129 -0.88 -4.47 -25.52
CA GLU A 129 -0.69 -4.19 -24.09
C GLU A 129 -1.99 -3.98 -23.32
N ARG A 130 -1.99 -4.40 -22.04
CA ARG A 130 -3.17 -4.35 -21.15
C ARG A 130 -3.63 -2.93 -20.79
N PHE A 131 -2.72 -1.96 -20.79
CA PHE A 131 -2.97 -0.58 -20.36
C PHE A 131 -2.52 0.44 -21.44
N PRO A 132 -3.31 0.66 -22.51
CA PRO A 132 -2.92 1.57 -23.60
C PRO A 132 -2.60 2.99 -23.14
N GLY A 133 -3.32 3.50 -22.14
CA GLY A 133 -3.06 4.81 -21.54
C GLY A 133 -1.70 4.90 -20.83
N MET A 134 -1.25 3.83 -20.18
CA MET A 134 0.11 3.71 -19.63
C MET A 134 1.13 3.78 -20.77
N THR A 135 1.03 2.88 -21.75
CA THR A 135 2.00 2.77 -22.85
C THR A 135 2.14 4.08 -23.64
N ILE A 136 1.02 4.73 -23.98
CA ILE A 136 1.01 6.03 -24.68
C ILE A 136 1.66 7.11 -23.79
N THR A 137 1.23 7.25 -22.54
CA THR A 137 1.70 8.34 -21.66
C THR A 137 3.19 8.17 -21.33
N TYR A 138 3.65 6.94 -21.06
CA TYR A 138 5.05 6.63 -20.78
C TYR A 138 5.95 6.95 -21.99
N ALA A 139 5.50 6.71 -23.23
CA ALA A 139 6.31 7.01 -24.41
C ALA A 139 6.58 8.51 -24.55
N LEU A 140 5.56 9.34 -24.31
CA LEU A 140 5.70 10.79 -24.35
C LEU A 140 6.53 11.32 -23.17
N ILE A 141 6.49 10.67 -22.00
CA ILE A 141 7.40 10.96 -20.88
C ILE A 141 8.85 10.60 -21.28
N GLN A 142 9.11 9.37 -21.75
CA GLN A 142 10.44 8.92 -22.18
C GLN A 142 11.06 9.83 -23.24
N MET A 143 10.27 10.29 -24.21
CA MET A 143 10.74 11.21 -25.24
C MET A 143 11.15 12.56 -24.64
N LEU A 144 10.33 13.13 -23.75
CA LEU A 144 10.62 14.41 -23.11
C LEU A 144 11.81 14.31 -22.12
N GLU A 145 11.94 13.19 -21.41
CA GLU A 145 13.14 12.83 -20.63
C GLU A 145 14.38 12.81 -21.54
N LYS A 146 14.31 12.13 -22.69
CA LYS A 146 15.43 12.03 -23.65
C LYS A 146 15.78 13.36 -24.33
N VAL A 147 14.81 14.27 -24.48
CA VAL A 147 15.07 15.67 -24.89
C VAL A 147 15.81 16.42 -23.77
N ALA A 148 15.36 16.32 -22.52
CA ALA A 148 15.97 16.98 -21.36
C ALA A 148 17.38 16.44 -21.02
N GLU A 149 17.65 15.17 -21.31
CA GLU A 149 18.97 14.55 -21.12
C GLU A 149 19.99 14.93 -22.20
N LYS A 150 19.54 15.35 -23.37
CA LYS A 150 20.40 15.68 -24.53
C LYS A 150 20.46 17.16 -24.89
N THR A 151 19.50 17.97 -24.43
CA THR A 151 19.33 19.37 -24.83
C THR A 151 18.79 20.22 -23.69
N ASP A 152 18.92 21.53 -23.83
CA ASP A 152 18.32 22.53 -22.94
C ASP A 152 16.89 22.96 -23.39
N LEU A 153 16.24 22.15 -24.23
CA LEU A 153 14.89 22.39 -24.73
C LEU A 153 13.78 21.91 -23.78
N ALA A 154 14.07 21.01 -22.85
CA ALA A 154 13.07 20.51 -21.89
C ALA A 154 13.62 20.47 -20.46
N ARG A 155 12.78 20.85 -19.50
CA ARG A 155 12.98 20.68 -18.05
C ARG A 155 11.74 20.03 -17.46
N ILE A 156 11.89 18.92 -16.74
CA ILE A 156 10.79 18.26 -16.04
C ILE A 156 11.02 18.39 -14.53
N ILE A 157 10.01 18.92 -13.81
CA ILE A 157 10.12 19.25 -12.38
C ILE A 157 8.92 18.64 -11.65
N THR A 158 9.10 17.44 -11.10
CA THR A 158 8.15 16.80 -10.17
C THR A 158 8.26 17.41 -8.77
N LYS A 159 7.24 17.18 -7.91
CA LYS A 159 7.06 17.88 -6.62
C LYS A 159 7.08 19.41 -6.77
N ALA A 160 6.42 19.93 -7.80
CA ALA A 160 6.29 21.34 -8.12
C ALA A 160 4.80 21.71 -8.15
N LYS A 161 4.26 22.13 -7.00
CA LYS A 161 2.84 22.47 -6.84
C LYS A 161 2.60 23.90 -7.34
N VAL A 162 2.11 24.04 -8.57
CA VAL A 162 1.68 25.34 -9.10
C VAL A 162 0.39 25.77 -8.38
N PHE A 163 0.40 26.94 -7.76
CA PHE A 163 -0.74 27.45 -6.96
C PHE A 163 -1.18 28.87 -7.33
N LYS A 164 -0.42 29.57 -8.19
CA LYS A 164 -0.75 30.92 -8.64
C LYS A 164 -0.27 31.18 -10.06
N LEU A 165 -1.13 31.76 -10.90
CA LEU A 165 -0.76 32.31 -12.20
C LEU A 165 -0.26 33.75 -12.07
N VAL A 166 0.69 34.12 -12.93
CA VAL A 166 1.31 35.45 -12.99
C VAL A 166 0.73 36.19 -14.18
N THR A 167 0.24 37.40 -13.96
CA THR A 167 -0.43 38.21 -14.99
C THR A 167 0.26 39.55 -15.22
N ASN A 168 0.14 40.06 -16.45
CA ASN A 168 0.53 41.41 -16.83
C ASN A 168 -0.59 42.02 -17.69
N GLY A 169 -1.32 42.98 -17.13
CA GLY A 169 -2.60 43.42 -17.70
C GLY A 169 -3.59 42.24 -17.74
N ASN A 170 -4.11 41.92 -18.91
CA ASN A 170 -4.98 40.77 -19.16
C ASN A 170 -4.24 39.50 -19.62
N ALA A 171 -2.91 39.54 -19.79
CA ALA A 171 -2.13 38.40 -20.26
C ALA A 171 -1.62 37.54 -19.10
N CYS A 172 -1.64 36.21 -19.27
CA CYS A 172 -0.89 35.29 -18.42
C CYS A 172 0.54 35.18 -18.95
N VAL A 173 1.53 35.28 -18.05
CA VAL A 173 2.95 35.45 -18.40
C VAL A 173 3.89 34.56 -17.58
N GLY A 174 3.34 33.69 -16.73
CA GLY A 174 4.10 32.77 -15.90
C GLY A 174 3.26 32.15 -14.79
N CYS A 175 3.92 31.41 -13.90
CA CYS A 175 3.30 30.86 -12.69
C CYS A 175 4.27 30.85 -11.50
N VAL A 176 3.71 30.86 -10.28
CA VAL A 176 4.43 30.57 -9.04
C VAL A 176 4.09 29.15 -8.61
N TYR A 177 5.13 28.39 -8.25
CA TYR A 177 5.02 27.02 -7.78
C TYR A 177 5.85 26.81 -6.52
N GLU A 178 5.35 25.94 -5.65
CA GLU A 178 6.00 25.57 -4.40
C GLU A 178 6.74 24.25 -4.62
N LYS A 179 7.98 24.17 -4.13
CA LYS A 179 8.82 22.95 -4.19
C LYS A 179 9.73 22.85 -2.97
N GLY A 180 9.26 22.15 -1.94
CA GLY A 180 10.01 21.92 -0.70
C GLY A 180 10.18 23.22 0.09
N GLY A 181 9.06 23.82 0.49
CA GLY A 181 9.00 25.05 1.28
C GLY A 181 9.43 26.32 0.54
N ILE A 182 9.96 26.20 -0.69
CA ILE A 182 10.44 27.33 -1.48
C ILE A 182 9.46 27.64 -2.61
N ASN A 183 8.95 28.86 -2.59
CA ASN A 183 8.18 29.45 -3.68
C ASN A 183 9.11 29.92 -4.80
N LEU A 184 8.96 29.29 -5.97
CA LEU A 184 9.73 29.52 -7.19
C LEU A 184 8.80 30.04 -8.30
N GLN A 185 9.38 30.72 -9.29
CA GLN A 185 8.61 31.36 -10.37
C GLN A 185 9.21 31.02 -11.73
N GLU A 186 8.36 30.66 -12.69
CA GLU A 186 8.70 30.50 -14.09
C GLU A 186 7.92 31.51 -14.93
N PHE A 187 8.49 31.90 -16.07
CA PHE A 187 7.90 32.84 -17.02
C PHE A 187 7.75 32.22 -18.41
N GLY A 188 6.72 32.67 -19.14
CA GLY A 188 6.30 32.13 -20.43
C GLY A 188 4.77 32.00 -20.52
N PRO A 189 4.20 31.70 -21.71
CA PRO A 189 2.82 31.26 -21.81
C PRO A 189 2.60 29.96 -21.00
N VAL A 190 1.45 29.85 -20.34
CA VAL A 190 1.09 28.74 -19.47
C VAL A 190 0.04 27.85 -20.14
N ILE A 191 0.34 26.55 -20.22
CA ILE A 191 -0.59 25.50 -20.63
C ILE A 191 -1.00 24.72 -19.39
N LEU A 192 -2.26 24.85 -18.99
CA LEU A 192 -2.84 24.06 -17.91
C LEU A 192 -3.21 22.67 -18.44
N ALA A 193 -2.74 21.63 -17.76
CA ALA A 193 -3.01 20.23 -18.08
C ALA A 193 -3.18 19.37 -16.80
N SER A 194 -3.72 19.99 -15.73
CA SER A 194 -3.76 19.43 -14.36
C SER A 194 -4.75 18.27 -14.16
N GLY A 195 -5.52 17.91 -15.18
CA GLY A 195 -6.70 17.05 -15.03
C GLY A 195 -7.88 17.77 -14.37
N GLY A 196 -8.96 17.02 -14.13
CA GLY A 196 -10.21 17.51 -13.55
C GLY A 196 -10.18 17.63 -12.02
N PHE A 197 -11.36 17.49 -11.41
CA PHE A 197 -11.61 17.68 -9.98
C PHE A 197 -12.27 16.46 -9.28
N GLY A 198 -12.28 15.31 -9.95
CA GLY A 198 -13.03 14.11 -9.54
C GLY A 198 -12.49 13.35 -8.31
N ALA A 199 -11.47 13.86 -7.63
CA ALA A 199 -10.97 13.33 -6.35
C ALA A 199 -11.03 14.33 -5.18
N ASP A 200 -11.46 15.57 -5.42
CA ASP A 200 -11.60 16.59 -4.38
C ASP A 200 -12.94 16.42 -3.66
N PHE A 201 -12.90 15.89 -2.43
CA PHE A 201 -14.08 15.67 -1.58
C PHE A 201 -14.20 16.68 -0.43
N THR A 202 -13.41 17.77 -0.44
CA THR A 202 -13.55 18.84 0.57
C THR A 202 -14.85 19.64 0.38
N GLN A 203 -15.25 20.42 1.38
CA GLN A 203 -16.48 21.23 1.30
C GLN A 203 -16.34 22.46 0.37
N ASP A 204 -15.11 22.94 0.14
CA ASP A 204 -14.76 23.99 -0.81
C ASP A 204 -14.42 23.46 -2.22
N SER A 205 -14.52 22.15 -2.42
CA SER A 205 -14.24 21.51 -3.71
C SER A 205 -15.21 21.93 -4.83
N LEU A 206 -14.74 21.86 -6.07
CA LEU A 206 -15.62 22.00 -7.24
C LEU A 206 -16.69 20.90 -7.26
N LEU A 207 -16.37 19.70 -6.79
CA LEU A 207 -17.32 18.59 -6.69
C LEU A 207 -18.45 18.91 -5.70
N ALA A 208 -18.15 19.39 -4.50
CA ALA A 208 -19.15 19.81 -3.51
C ALA A 208 -19.96 21.02 -3.97
N LYS A 209 -19.33 21.98 -4.66
CA LYS A 209 -19.99 23.19 -5.19
C LYS A 209 -21.02 22.89 -6.28
N TYR A 210 -20.70 22.00 -7.22
CA TYR A 210 -21.53 21.77 -8.42
C TYR A 210 -22.31 20.45 -8.39
N ARG A 211 -21.82 19.42 -7.70
CA ARG A 211 -22.41 18.06 -7.61
C ARG A 211 -22.28 17.45 -6.20
N PRO A 212 -22.82 18.11 -5.15
CA PRO A 212 -22.78 17.58 -3.78
C PRO A 212 -23.50 16.23 -3.67
N ASP A 213 -24.46 15.95 -4.56
CA ASP A 213 -25.14 14.66 -4.70
C ASP A 213 -24.18 13.50 -4.96
N LEU A 214 -23.01 13.74 -5.57
CA LEU A 214 -22.02 12.70 -5.88
C LEU A 214 -20.98 12.45 -4.77
N LEU A 215 -20.88 13.29 -3.74
CA LEU A 215 -19.83 13.19 -2.71
C LEU A 215 -19.81 11.83 -1.99
N HIS A 216 -20.95 11.14 -1.92
CA HIS A 216 -21.07 9.80 -1.34
C HIS A 216 -20.39 8.71 -2.17
N LEU A 217 -20.26 8.88 -3.49
CA LEU A 217 -19.69 7.85 -4.39
C LEU A 217 -18.16 7.72 -4.24
N PRO A 218 -17.58 6.54 -4.56
CA PRO A 218 -16.15 6.40 -4.79
C PRO A 218 -15.74 7.03 -6.14
N THR A 219 -14.45 7.12 -6.40
CA THR A 219 -13.88 7.68 -7.66
C THR A 219 -12.86 6.74 -8.30
N THR A 220 -12.62 6.85 -9.61
CA THR A 220 -11.45 6.22 -10.26
C THR A 220 -10.20 7.13 -10.27
N ASN A 221 -10.39 8.39 -9.88
CA ASN A 221 -9.34 9.40 -9.92
C ASN A 221 -8.26 9.15 -8.88
N GLY A 222 -7.01 9.53 -9.17
CA GLY A 222 -5.98 9.66 -8.14
C GLY A 222 -6.19 10.93 -7.32
N GLU A 223 -5.64 10.95 -6.10
CA GLU A 223 -5.75 12.05 -5.12
C GLU A 223 -5.23 13.39 -5.64
N HIS A 224 -4.43 13.38 -6.71
CA HIS A 224 -3.97 14.58 -7.42
C HIS A 224 -5.08 15.32 -8.21
N CYS A 225 -6.23 14.70 -8.48
CA CYS A 225 -7.29 15.21 -9.37
C CYS A 225 -8.23 16.20 -8.66
N THR A 226 -7.72 17.39 -8.34
CA THR A 226 -8.36 18.35 -7.41
C THR A 226 -8.81 19.69 -8.01
N GLY A 227 -8.75 19.82 -9.34
CA GLY A 227 -9.24 21.01 -10.05
C GLY A 227 -8.37 22.26 -9.90
N ASP A 228 -7.14 22.15 -9.38
CA ASP A 228 -6.25 23.28 -9.08
C ASP A 228 -6.08 24.24 -10.27
N GLY A 229 -5.92 23.70 -11.50
CA GLY A 229 -5.83 24.50 -12.72
C GLY A 229 -7.10 25.29 -13.04
N ILE A 230 -8.28 24.71 -12.77
CA ILE A 230 -9.57 25.40 -12.95
C ILE A 230 -9.67 26.54 -11.93
N LYS A 231 -9.42 26.25 -10.65
CA LYS A 231 -9.42 27.22 -9.54
C LYS A 231 -8.45 28.39 -9.83
N MET A 232 -7.26 28.10 -10.35
CA MET A 232 -6.27 29.11 -10.77
C MET A 232 -6.69 29.94 -12.00
N GLY A 233 -7.35 29.33 -12.99
CA GLY A 233 -7.85 30.03 -14.16
C GLY A 233 -9.00 30.98 -13.83
N GLU A 234 -9.98 30.52 -13.04
CA GLU A 234 -11.07 31.36 -12.52
C GLU A 234 -10.53 32.57 -11.74
N ALA A 235 -9.49 32.36 -10.92
CA ALA A 235 -8.85 33.42 -10.13
C ALA A 235 -8.18 34.54 -10.96
N ILE A 236 -7.89 34.32 -12.25
CA ILE A 236 -7.43 35.37 -13.18
C ILE A 236 -8.47 35.74 -14.26
N GLY A 237 -9.73 35.35 -14.05
CA GLY A 237 -10.86 35.78 -14.89
C GLY A 237 -11.13 34.92 -16.13
N ALA A 238 -10.57 33.71 -16.23
CA ALA A 238 -10.99 32.73 -17.20
C ALA A 238 -12.42 32.25 -16.90
N LYS A 239 -13.22 31.98 -17.93
CA LYS A 239 -14.55 31.37 -17.78
C LYS A 239 -14.42 29.87 -17.59
N THR A 240 -15.37 29.35 -16.83
CA THR A 240 -15.65 27.92 -16.75
C THR A 240 -16.96 27.58 -17.46
N ILE A 241 -17.11 26.32 -17.84
CA ILE A 241 -18.29 25.77 -18.51
C ILE A 241 -18.49 24.31 -18.07
N ASP A 242 -19.74 23.84 -18.11
CA ASP A 242 -20.14 22.44 -17.91
C ASP A 242 -19.74 21.80 -16.55
N LEU A 243 -19.42 22.59 -15.51
CA LEU A 243 -18.90 22.06 -14.22
C LEU A 243 -19.89 21.18 -13.44
N GLU A 244 -21.18 21.24 -13.74
CA GLU A 244 -22.20 20.31 -13.24
C GLU A 244 -22.13 18.91 -13.89
N TRP A 245 -21.49 18.80 -15.06
CA TRP A 245 -21.38 17.57 -15.83
C TRP A 245 -20.17 16.74 -15.40
N VAL A 246 -20.36 16.02 -14.29
CA VAL A 246 -19.48 14.96 -13.80
C VAL A 246 -20.03 13.60 -14.23
N GLN A 247 -19.24 12.83 -14.99
CA GLN A 247 -19.57 11.47 -15.41
C GLN A 247 -19.28 10.46 -14.30
N VAL A 248 -20.31 9.69 -13.97
CA VAL A 248 -20.21 8.50 -13.12
C VAL A 248 -20.11 7.27 -14.03
N HIS A 249 -19.03 6.50 -13.92
CA HIS A 249 -18.88 5.24 -14.63
C HIS A 249 -19.62 4.12 -13.86
N PRO A 250 -20.47 3.30 -14.52
CA PRO A 250 -21.36 2.37 -13.81
C PRO A 250 -20.67 1.14 -13.22
N THR A 251 -19.45 0.81 -13.67
CA THR A 251 -18.77 -0.46 -13.32
C THR A 251 -17.48 -0.26 -12.51
N GLY A 252 -17.51 0.53 -11.43
CA GLY A 252 -16.38 0.62 -10.50
C GLY A 252 -16.25 -0.67 -9.70
N LEU A 253 -15.07 -1.32 -9.76
CA LEU A 253 -14.80 -2.60 -9.12
C LEU A 253 -14.85 -2.49 -7.60
N VAL A 254 -15.79 -3.21 -6.97
CA VAL A 254 -15.83 -3.40 -5.52
C VAL A 254 -14.99 -4.64 -5.19
N LYS A 255 -13.87 -4.41 -4.50
CA LYS A 255 -13.04 -5.48 -3.94
C LYS A 255 -13.68 -5.96 -2.63
N PRO A 256 -13.99 -7.26 -2.43
CA PRO A 256 -14.66 -7.72 -1.21
C PRO A 256 -13.86 -7.50 0.08
N ASP A 257 -12.53 -7.40 -0.03
CA ASP A 257 -11.56 -7.12 1.03
C ASP A 257 -11.32 -5.62 1.29
N ASP A 258 -11.77 -4.75 0.38
CA ASP A 258 -11.68 -3.28 0.48
C ASP A 258 -12.93 -2.64 -0.19
N ALA A 259 -14.10 -3.01 0.34
CA ALA A 259 -15.38 -2.69 -0.27
C ALA A 259 -15.66 -1.18 -0.25
N ASP A 260 -15.19 -0.49 0.79
CA ASP A 260 -15.39 0.94 1.02
C ASP A 260 -14.27 1.83 0.43
N ALA A 261 -13.27 1.25 -0.25
CA ALA A 261 -12.17 1.98 -0.90
C ALA A 261 -12.68 3.22 -1.66
N LYS A 262 -12.30 4.43 -1.22
CA LYS A 262 -12.78 5.68 -1.85
C LYS A 262 -12.25 5.83 -3.28
N ILE A 263 -11.12 5.21 -3.59
CA ILE A 263 -10.56 5.07 -4.94
C ILE A 263 -10.77 3.62 -5.42
N LYS A 264 -11.34 3.45 -6.62
CA LYS A 264 -11.65 2.15 -7.23
C LYS A 264 -11.16 2.07 -8.68
N PHE A 265 -11.13 0.86 -9.23
CA PHE A 265 -10.74 0.54 -10.60
C PHE A 265 -11.98 0.19 -11.42
N LEU A 266 -11.88 -0.13 -12.71
CA LEU A 266 -13.03 -0.55 -13.52
C LEU A 266 -13.13 -2.08 -13.60
N ALA A 267 -14.34 -2.62 -13.47
CA ALA A 267 -14.55 -4.06 -13.38
C ALA A 267 -14.23 -4.85 -14.67
N ALA A 268 -14.09 -4.18 -15.81
CA ALA A 268 -13.55 -4.77 -17.03
C ALA A 268 -12.06 -5.19 -16.89
N GLU A 269 -11.39 -4.74 -15.83
CA GLU A 269 -9.96 -4.89 -15.61
C GLU A 269 -9.65 -6.07 -14.68
N VAL A 270 -10.61 -6.49 -13.84
CA VAL A 270 -10.56 -7.69 -12.98
C VAL A 270 -11.96 -8.29 -12.83
N MET A 271 -12.19 -9.46 -13.44
CA MET A 271 -13.36 -10.32 -13.19
C MET A 271 -12.90 -11.65 -12.58
N LYS A 272 -13.60 -12.12 -11.54
CA LYS A 272 -13.37 -13.43 -10.93
C LYS A 272 -13.99 -14.51 -11.80
N TYR A 273 -13.20 -15.54 -12.12
CA TYR A 273 -13.61 -16.68 -12.92
C TYR A 273 -14.16 -17.83 -12.05
N TYR A 274 -15.16 -18.53 -12.58
CA TYR A 274 -15.80 -19.72 -12.03
C TYR A 274 -15.94 -20.76 -13.15
N ASN A 275 -15.68 -22.04 -12.87
CA ASN A 275 -15.72 -23.08 -13.91
C ASN A 275 -17.16 -23.39 -14.37
N CYS A 276 -18.13 -23.16 -13.50
CA CYS A 276 -19.53 -23.48 -13.72
C CYS A 276 -20.46 -22.58 -12.88
N GLY A 277 -21.75 -22.53 -13.21
CA GLY A 277 -22.74 -21.81 -12.39
C GLY A 277 -22.93 -22.39 -10.98
N GLU A 278 -22.54 -23.65 -10.73
CA GLU A 278 -22.56 -24.23 -9.37
C GLU A 278 -21.47 -23.66 -8.46
N ASP A 279 -20.26 -23.43 -8.98
CA ASP A 279 -19.19 -22.71 -8.28
C ASP A 279 -19.65 -21.27 -7.93
N LEU A 280 -20.35 -20.61 -8.86
CA LEU A 280 -20.87 -19.25 -8.68
C LEU A 280 -22.00 -19.18 -7.64
N ALA A 281 -23.02 -20.04 -7.75
CA ALA A 281 -24.13 -20.08 -6.80
C ALA A 281 -23.65 -20.34 -5.36
N LYS A 282 -22.69 -21.25 -5.20
CA LYS A 282 -22.04 -21.59 -3.94
C LYS A 282 -21.23 -20.43 -3.34
N ASP A 283 -20.55 -19.63 -4.15
CA ASP A 283 -19.81 -18.44 -3.71
C ASP A 283 -20.76 -17.28 -3.33
N MET A 284 -21.86 -17.13 -4.07
CA MET A 284 -22.92 -16.13 -3.83
C MET A 284 -23.86 -16.48 -2.67
N GLY A 285 -23.80 -17.71 -2.14
CA GLY A 285 -24.68 -18.17 -1.05
C GLY A 285 -26.15 -18.40 -1.45
N ILE A 286 -26.43 -18.64 -2.73
CA ILE A 286 -27.79 -18.84 -3.28
C ILE A 286 -27.92 -20.24 -3.91
N SER A 287 -29.15 -20.73 -4.11
CA SER A 287 -29.35 -21.97 -4.86
C SER A 287 -29.09 -21.76 -6.34
N LEU A 288 -28.55 -22.78 -7.01
CA LEU A 288 -28.33 -22.79 -8.46
C LEU A 288 -29.59 -22.37 -9.24
N SER A 289 -30.77 -22.84 -8.79
CA SER A 289 -32.06 -22.53 -9.39
C SER A 289 -32.41 -21.04 -9.43
N VAL A 290 -31.82 -20.19 -8.60
CA VAL A 290 -31.98 -18.73 -8.68
C VAL A 290 -31.22 -18.18 -9.88
N ILE A 291 -30.01 -18.67 -10.15
CA ILE A 291 -29.20 -18.26 -11.32
C ILE A 291 -29.79 -18.86 -12.59
N GLU A 292 -30.16 -20.15 -12.58
CA GLU A 292 -30.85 -20.81 -13.69
C GLU A 292 -32.13 -20.08 -14.07
N LYS A 293 -32.98 -19.70 -13.08
CA LYS A 293 -34.20 -18.93 -13.34
C LYS A 293 -33.88 -17.53 -13.87
N ALA A 294 -32.96 -16.79 -13.26
CA ALA A 294 -32.62 -15.44 -13.72
C ALA A 294 -32.08 -15.44 -15.16
N HIS A 295 -31.29 -16.45 -15.54
CA HIS A 295 -30.84 -16.65 -16.90
C HIS A 295 -31.95 -17.09 -17.85
N GLU A 296 -32.87 -17.96 -17.42
CA GLU A 296 -34.02 -18.36 -18.24
C GLU A 296 -34.99 -17.19 -18.45
N ASP A 297 -35.24 -16.36 -17.43
CA ASP A 297 -36.02 -15.13 -17.53
C ASP A 297 -35.40 -14.19 -18.59
N HIS A 298 -34.08 -13.96 -18.55
CA HIS A 298 -33.36 -13.17 -19.55
C HIS A 298 -33.36 -13.82 -20.95
N TYR A 299 -33.24 -15.14 -21.04
CA TYR A 299 -33.21 -15.90 -22.30
C TYR A 299 -34.57 -15.90 -22.99
N GLN A 300 -35.66 -16.05 -22.24
CA GLN A 300 -37.01 -15.92 -22.75
C GLN A 300 -37.34 -14.47 -23.13
N ALA A 301 -36.91 -13.47 -22.34
CA ALA A 301 -37.04 -12.06 -22.70
C ALA A 301 -36.31 -11.75 -24.03
N ALA A 302 -35.07 -12.22 -24.20
CA ALA A 302 -34.32 -12.07 -25.46
C ALA A 302 -35.02 -12.76 -26.64
N LYS A 303 -35.54 -13.99 -26.47
CA LYS A 303 -36.33 -14.70 -27.49
C LYS A 303 -37.67 -14.02 -27.82
N MET A 304 -38.22 -13.20 -26.92
CA MET A 304 -39.38 -12.36 -27.20
C MET A 304 -38.97 -11.10 -27.97
N MET A 305 -37.85 -10.48 -27.61
CA MET A 305 -37.25 -9.34 -28.31
C MET A 305 -36.84 -9.68 -29.76
N GLU A 306 -36.32 -10.88 -30.02
CA GLU A 306 -36.02 -11.36 -31.39
C GLU A 306 -37.27 -11.52 -32.27
N LYS A 307 -38.44 -11.77 -31.67
CA LYS A 307 -39.71 -11.99 -32.38
C LYS A 307 -40.50 -10.70 -32.62
N ASP A 308 -40.39 -9.74 -31.70
CA ASP A 308 -40.98 -8.41 -31.84
C ASP A 308 -40.01 -7.33 -31.31
N PRO A 309 -39.05 -6.88 -32.15
CA PRO A 309 -38.02 -5.94 -31.76
C PRO A 309 -38.51 -4.50 -31.50
N GLU A 310 -39.74 -4.16 -31.90
CA GLU A 310 -40.25 -2.78 -31.89
C GLU A 310 -41.53 -2.61 -31.05
N GLY A 311 -42.41 -3.62 -30.99
CA GLY A 311 -43.75 -3.56 -30.40
C GLY A 311 -43.93 -4.19 -29.01
N GLY A 312 -42.93 -4.94 -28.53
CA GLY A 312 -43.04 -5.74 -27.31
C GLY A 312 -43.25 -4.93 -26.03
N LYS A 313 -44.42 -5.12 -25.38
CA LYS A 313 -44.72 -4.60 -24.02
C LYS A 313 -44.05 -5.43 -22.90
N TRP A 314 -42.74 -5.59 -23.00
CA TRP A 314 -41.94 -6.41 -22.07
C TRP A 314 -40.96 -5.52 -21.30
N PRO A 315 -40.98 -5.51 -19.95
CA PRO A 315 -40.16 -4.58 -19.15
C PRO A 315 -38.70 -5.02 -19.05
N ALA A 316 -37.97 -5.01 -20.18
CA ALA A 316 -36.52 -5.19 -20.21
C ALA A 316 -35.75 -3.93 -19.75
N TYR A 317 -36.39 -2.77 -19.88
CA TYR A 317 -35.87 -1.45 -19.50
C TYR A 317 -36.85 -0.68 -18.61
N PRO A 318 -36.39 0.34 -17.84
CA PRO A 318 -37.25 1.13 -16.94
C PRO A 318 -38.42 1.86 -17.61
N SER A 319 -38.42 1.98 -18.95
CA SER A 319 -39.51 2.49 -19.77
C SER A 319 -40.70 1.54 -19.93
N GLY A 320 -40.57 0.28 -19.49
CA GLY A 320 -41.58 -0.77 -19.69
C GLY A 320 -41.62 -1.34 -21.11
N LYS A 321 -40.69 -0.93 -21.99
CA LYS A 321 -40.55 -1.42 -23.36
C LYS A 321 -39.44 -2.47 -23.47
N CYS A 322 -39.52 -3.31 -24.51
CA CYS A 322 -38.47 -4.24 -24.87
C CYS A 322 -37.23 -3.58 -25.50
N TRP A 323 -37.30 -2.28 -25.83
CA TRP A 323 -36.19 -1.45 -26.31
C TRP A 323 -36.36 0.00 -25.81
N ASP A 324 -35.25 0.70 -25.58
CA ASP A 324 -35.25 2.14 -25.31
C ASP A 324 -34.90 2.94 -26.57
N GLU A 325 -35.62 4.05 -26.78
CA GLU A 325 -35.33 5.00 -27.85
C GLU A 325 -33.98 5.69 -27.63
N ALA A 326 -33.37 6.17 -28.72
CA ALA A 326 -31.98 6.61 -28.72
C ALA A 326 -31.79 7.97 -28.00
N SER A 327 -31.58 7.86 -26.68
CA SER A 327 -31.24 8.89 -25.67
C SER A 327 -32.41 9.59 -24.96
N GLY A 328 -32.43 9.40 -23.63
CA GLY A 328 -33.31 10.06 -22.67
C GLY A 328 -33.01 9.57 -21.25
N LYS A 329 -32.39 10.45 -20.43
CA LYS A 329 -31.82 10.28 -19.05
C LYS A 329 -31.09 8.99 -18.63
N THR A 330 -31.47 7.80 -19.07
CA THR A 330 -30.78 6.52 -18.83
C THR A 330 -30.75 5.58 -20.06
N GLY A 331 -31.54 5.84 -21.10
CA GLY A 331 -31.76 4.91 -22.22
C GLY A 331 -30.52 4.62 -23.08
N SER A 332 -30.23 3.33 -23.31
CA SER A 332 -28.98 2.86 -23.93
C SER A 332 -29.07 2.52 -25.43
N GLY A 333 -30.24 2.63 -26.05
CA GLY A 333 -30.45 2.34 -27.48
C GLY A 333 -30.29 0.86 -27.88
N LYS A 334 -30.22 -0.05 -26.92
CA LYS A 334 -30.10 -1.50 -27.16
C LYS A 334 -31.47 -2.11 -27.46
N LYS A 335 -31.52 -2.96 -28.51
CA LYS A 335 -32.70 -3.75 -28.88
C LYS A 335 -32.60 -5.24 -28.52
N PHE A 336 -31.40 -5.71 -28.16
CA PHE A 336 -31.11 -7.11 -27.86
C PHE A 336 -30.13 -7.22 -26.69
N TYR A 337 -30.29 -8.26 -25.88
CA TYR A 337 -29.22 -8.78 -25.05
C TYR A 337 -28.19 -9.50 -25.95
N HIS A 338 -26.94 -9.63 -25.50
CA HIS A 338 -25.89 -10.39 -26.19
C HIS A 338 -25.27 -11.38 -25.20
N ASN A 339 -24.72 -12.48 -25.71
CA ASN A 339 -24.11 -13.55 -24.92
C ASN A 339 -25.07 -14.16 -23.86
N ILE A 340 -26.34 -14.37 -24.21
CA ILE A 340 -27.31 -14.96 -23.26
C ILE A 340 -27.14 -16.48 -23.19
N ILE A 341 -26.91 -16.98 -21.98
CA ILE A 341 -26.89 -18.40 -21.65
C ILE A 341 -28.31 -18.82 -21.21
N PRO A 342 -28.94 -19.87 -21.79
CA PRO A 342 -30.23 -20.39 -21.32
C PRO A 342 -30.11 -20.97 -19.91
N GLY A 343 -31.19 -20.96 -19.12
CA GLY A 343 -31.15 -21.43 -17.73
C GLY A 343 -30.62 -22.85 -17.59
N SER A 344 -30.99 -23.74 -18.51
CA SER A 344 -30.54 -25.14 -18.55
C SER A 344 -29.04 -25.35 -18.78
N ALA A 345 -28.29 -24.32 -19.22
CA ALA A 345 -26.84 -24.38 -19.45
C ALA A 345 -26.03 -23.75 -18.31
N VAL A 346 -26.64 -22.90 -17.48
CA VAL A 346 -25.97 -22.22 -16.34
C VAL A 346 -25.21 -23.19 -15.46
N LYS A 347 -25.75 -24.38 -15.20
CA LYS A 347 -25.11 -25.42 -14.39
C LYS A 347 -23.69 -25.79 -14.85
N SER A 348 -23.40 -25.72 -16.16
CA SER A 348 -22.14 -26.18 -16.76
C SER A 348 -21.30 -25.10 -17.43
N GLU A 349 -21.88 -23.95 -17.80
CA GLU A 349 -21.14 -22.86 -18.44
C GLU A 349 -20.23 -22.10 -17.45
N PRO A 350 -19.01 -21.70 -17.86
CA PRO A 350 -18.12 -20.90 -17.03
C PRO A 350 -18.57 -19.44 -16.93
N PHE A 351 -18.28 -18.80 -15.80
CA PHE A 351 -18.68 -17.42 -15.52
C PHE A 351 -17.49 -16.53 -15.20
N TYR A 352 -17.55 -15.27 -15.67
CA TYR A 352 -16.69 -14.18 -15.23
C TYR A 352 -17.56 -13.13 -14.55
N VAL A 353 -17.33 -12.87 -13.26
CA VAL A 353 -18.19 -11.99 -12.44
C VAL A 353 -17.34 -10.99 -11.66
N ALA A 354 -17.82 -9.76 -11.53
CA ALA A 354 -17.26 -8.73 -10.66
C ALA A 354 -18.38 -8.04 -9.89
N ILE A 355 -18.14 -7.72 -8.62
CA ILE A 355 -19.04 -6.83 -7.86
C ILE A 355 -18.73 -5.40 -8.28
N ILE A 356 -19.77 -4.61 -8.58
CA ILE A 356 -19.63 -3.27 -9.13
C ILE A 356 -20.45 -2.23 -8.37
N THR A 357 -19.98 -0.99 -8.40
CA THR A 357 -20.66 0.19 -7.89
C THR A 357 -20.44 1.39 -8.83
N PRO A 358 -21.37 2.35 -8.94
CA PRO A 358 -21.14 3.58 -9.68
C PRO A 358 -19.99 4.39 -9.06
N VAL A 359 -19.09 4.93 -9.89
CA VAL A 359 -17.91 5.70 -9.44
C VAL A 359 -17.72 6.98 -10.24
N ILE A 360 -17.36 8.08 -9.57
CA ILE A 360 -16.94 9.34 -10.19
C ILE A 360 -15.73 9.05 -11.09
N HIS A 361 -15.80 9.40 -12.36
CA HIS A 361 -14.83 8.93 -13.34
C HIS A 361 -14.15 10.06 -14.12
N TYR A 362 -14.93 11.04 -14.58
CA TYR A 362 -14.41 12.12 -15.44
C TYR A 362 -15.25 13.39 -15.31
N CYS A 363 -14.60 14.54 -15.34
CA CYS A 363 -15.23 15.86 -15.28
C CYS A 363 -15.29 16.44 -16.70
N MET A 364 -16.49 16.63 -17.27
CA MET A 364 -16.61 17.22 -18.62
C MET A 364 -16.53 18.76 -18.60
N GLY A 365 -16.77 19.36 -17.43
CA GLY A 365 -16.60 20.79 -17.20
C GLY A 365 -15.19 21.17 -16.76
N GLY A 366 -14.82 22.39 -17.10
CA GLY A 366 -13.49 22.96 -16.88
C GLY A 366 -13.40 24.38 -17.42
N LEU A 367 -12.18 24.84 -17.69
CA LEU A 367 -11.92 26.13 -18.31
C LEU A 367 -12.44 26.15 -19.75
N LEU A 368 -13.28 27.13 -20.10
CA LEU A 368 -13.78 27.29 -21.46
C LEU A 368 -12.63 27.64 -22.40
N ILE A 369 -12.40 26.82 -23.42
CA ILE A 369 -11.41 27.06 -24.48
C ILE A 369 -12.06 27.43 -25.82
N ASP A 370 -11.27 28.09 -26.67
CA ASP A 370 -11.52 28.22 -28.10
C ASP A 370 -10.80 27.13 -28.92
N THR A 371 -10.81 27.27 -30.25
CA THR A 371 -10.20 26.30 -31.19
C THR A 371 -8.67 26.34 -31.26
N ASP A 372 -8.01 27.33 -30.65
CA ASP A 372 -6.55 27.37 -30.45
C ASP A 372 -6.17 26.87 -29.04
N SER A 373 -7.10 26.19 -28.33
CA SER A 373 -7.01 25.79 -26.92
C SER A 373 -6.82 26.96 -25.94
N ALA A 374 -7.05 28.21 -26.35
CA ALA A 374 -6.82 29.37 -25.50
C ALA A 374 -7.99 29.57 -24.52
N CYS A 375 -7.68 29.85 -23.26
CA CYS A 375 -8.68 30.02 -22.22
C CYS A 375 -9.47 31.33 -22.41
N VAL A 376 -10.79 31.22 -22.56
CA VAL A 376 -11.68 32.36 -22.83
C VAL A 376 -11.96 33.12 -21.54
N GLY A 377 -11.64 34.41 -21.53
CA GLY A 377 -11.86 35.31 -20.40
C GLY A 377 -13.31 35.77 -20.23
N SER A 378 -13.57 36.45 -19.11
CA SER A 378 -14.86 37.06 -18.74
C SER A 378 -15.51 37.88 -19.86
N ASN A 379 -14.69 38.52 -20.71
CA ASN A 379 -15.05 39.35 -21.85
C ASN A 379 -15.36 38.59 -23.18
N ASN A 380 -15.39 37.25 -23.17
CA ASN A 380 -15.50 36.40 -24.37
C ASN A 380 -14.32 36.51 -25.36
N GLN A 381 -13.12 36.87 -24.90
CA GLN A 381 -11.89 36.85 -25.71
C GLN A 381 -10.86 35.92 -25.06
N ALA A 382 -9.95 35.34 -25.84
CA ALA A 382 -8.84 34.57 -25.31
C ALA A 382 -7.97 35.40 -24.34
N ILE A 383 -7.57 34.81 -23.21
CA ILE A 383 -6.58 35.36 -22.29
C ILE A 383 -5.19 35.14 -22.91
N PRO A 384 -4.46 36.19 -23.32
CA PRO A 384 -3.18 36.02 -24.02
C PRO A 384 -2.19 35.25 -23.16
N GLY A 385 -1.60 34.18 -23.71
CA GLY A 385 -0.63 33.34 -23.01
C GLY A 385 -1.24 32.33 -21.99
N LEU A 386 -2.56 32.12 -21.95
CA LEU A 386 -3.18 31.06 -21.15
C LEU A 386 -3.91 30.04 -22.05
N TYR A 387 -3.56 28.76 -21.91
CA TYR A 387 -4.13 27.64 -22.64
C TYR A 387 -4.54 26.51 -21.69
N ALA A 388 -5.43 25.62 -22.13
CA ALA A 388 -5.84 24.43 -21.38
C ALA A 388 -5.96 23.17 -22.29
N ALA A 389 -5.65 22.00 -21.74
CA ALA A 389 -5.63 20.73 -22.47
C ALA A 389 -6.06 19.51 -21.62
N GLY A 390 -6.89 18.62 -22.19
CA GLY A 390 -7.49 17.49 -21.46
C GLY A 390 -8.54 17.94 -20.43
N GLU A 391 -8.81 17.09 -19.43
CA GLU A 391 -9.89 17.24 -18.42
C GLU A 391 -9.91 18.55 -17.58
N VAL A 392 -8.91 19.42 -17.72
CA VAL A 392 -8.95 20.77 -17.13
C VAL A 392 -9.69 21.78 -18.02
N ALA A 393 -9.89 21.46 -19.30
CA ALA A 393 -10.66 22.23 -20.28
C ALA A 393 -12.13 21.73 -20.37
N GLY A 394 -13.07 22.66 -20.47
CA GLY A 394 -14.50 22.40 -20.55
C GLY A 394 -15.08 22.60 -21.94
N GLY A 395 -16.28 22.05 -22.18
CA GLY A 395 -17.06 22.25 -23.41
C GLY A 395 -16.83 21.19 -24.49
N VAL A 396 -15.66 20.54 -24.52
CA VAL A 396 -15.30 19.50 -25.51
C VAL A 396 -16.31 18.34 -25.52
N HIS A 397 -16.65 17.83 -24.34
CA HIS A 397 -17.50 16.64 -24.18
C HIS A 397 -18.95 16.95 -23.76
N GLY A 398 -19.25 18.20 -23.42
CA GLY A 398 -20.57 18.62 -22.97
C GLY A 398 -21.12 17.77 -21.83
N ASN A 399 -22.37 17.32 -21.95
CA ASN A 399 -23.05 16.66 -20.82
C ASN A 399 -22.69 15.18 -20.63
N ASN A 400 -21.93 14.55 -21.53
CA ASN A 400 -21.43 13.18 -21.37
C ASN A 400 -20.28 12.85 -22.36
N ARG A 401 -19.17 12.33 -21.83
CA ARG A 401 -18.01 11.88 -22.63
C ARG A 401 -18.18 10.46 -23.17
N LEU A 402 -17.86 10.23 -24.45
CA LEU A 402 -17.75 8.89 -25.03
C LEU A 402 -16.50 8.11 -24.55
N GLY A 403 -16.58 6.78 -24.52
CA GLY A 403 -15.45 5.92 -24.17
C GLY A 403 -14.29 6.08 -25.16
N GLY A 404 -13.06 6.28 -24.68
CA GLY A 404 -11.88 6.52 -25.53
C GLY A 404 -11.66 7.97 -25.99
N ASN A 405 -12.66 8.86 -25.86
CA ASN A 405 -12.47 10.29 -26.18
C ASN A 405 -11.54 11.02 -25.19
N SER A 406 -11.33 10.51 -23.97
CA SER A 406 -10.47 11.17 -22.96
C SER A 406 -8.98 11.14 -23.30
N LEU A 407 -8.48 10.02 -23.83
CA LEU A 407 -7.10 9.96 -24.31
C LEU A 407 -6.92 10.79 -25.59
N LEU A 408 -7.93 10.81 -26.46
CA LEU A 408 -7.90 11.61 -27.68
C LEU A 408 -7.90 13.11 -27.38
N ASP A 409 -8.75 13.57 -26.45
CA ASP A 409 -8.81 14.96 -25.96
C ASP A 409 -7.45 15.42 -25.42
N CYS A 410 -6.86 14.65 -24.51
CA CYS A 410 -5.50 14.91 -24.01
C CYS A 410 -4.48 15.09 -25.15
N VAL A 411 -4.50 14.23 -26.18
CA VAL A 411 -3.57 14.39 -27.30
C VAL A 411 -3.95 15.61 -28.15
N VAL A 412 -5.17 15.70 -28.69
CA VAL A 412 -5.59 16.78 -29.61
C VAL A 412 -5.43 18.15 -28.97
N PHE A 413 -6.09 18.40 -27.83
CA PHE A 413 -6.05 19.72 -27.21
C PHE A 413 -4.69 20.02 -26.57
N GLY A 414 -3.91 18.99 -26.20
CA GLY A 414 -2.50 19.12 -25.85
C GLY A 414 -1.63 19.58 -27.02
N ARG A 415 -1.74 18.94 -28.18
CA ARG A 415 -0.99 19.32 -29.39
C ARG A 415 -1.43 20.70 -29.91
N VAL A 416 -2.73 21.01 -29.91
CA VAL A 416 -3.26 22.33 -30.27
C VAL A 416 -2.72 23.40 -29.32
N ALA A 417 -2.81 23.21 -28.00
CA ALA A 417 -2.27 24.16 -27.01
C ALA A 417 -0.76 24.34 -27.12
N GLY A 418 0.00 23.25 -27.30
CA GLY A 418 1.45 23.30 -27.49
C GLY A 418 1.85 24.06 -28.75
N LYS A 419 1.14 23.84 -29.86
CA LYS A 419 1.36 24.56 -31.13
C LYS A 419 0.95 26.03 -31.03
N ALA A 420 -0.15 26.34 -30.36
CA ALA A 420 -0.62 27.72 -30.14
C ALA A 420 0.34 28.52 -29.23
N ALA A 421 0.81 27.92 -28.12
CA ALA A 421 1.80 28.53 -27.25
C ALA A 421 3.16 28.73 -27.96
N ALA A 422 3.62 27.76 -28.76
CA ALA A 422 4.83 27.91 -29.57
C ALA A 422 4.71 29.05 -30.60
N LYS A 423 3.58 29.13 -31.30
CA LYS A 423 3.26 30.24 -32.23
C LYS A 423 3.20 31.59 -31.51
N TYR A 424 2.65 31.64 -30.29
CA TYR A 424 2.52 32.86 -29.48
C TYR A 424 3.88 33.40 -29.00
N MET A 425 4.83 32.52 -28.63
CA MET A 425 6.16 32.95 -28.16
C MET A 425 7.19 33.13 -29.29
N LEU A 426 7.18 32.28 -30.32
CA LEU A 426 8.19 32.33 -31.41
C LEU A 426 7.77 33.17 -32.61
N GLY A 427 6.46 33.36 -32.85
CA GLY A 427 5.96 34.13 -33.98
C GLY A 427 6.45 33.59 -35.34
N ALA A 428 7.36 34.33 -35.98
CA ALA A 428 7.98 33.96 -37.25
C ALA A 428 9.17 32.99 -37.13
N ASP A 429 9.77 32.84 -35.94
CA ASP A 429 10.89 31.92 -35.69
C ASP A 429 10.44 30.48 -35.37
N MET A 430 9.11 30.25 -35.36
CA MET A 430 8.48 28.95 -35.22
C MET A 430 8.83 28.05 -36.42
N LYS A 431 9.30 26.83 -36.13
CA LYS A 431 9.76 25.89 -37.16
C LYS A 431 9.51 24.45 -36.73
N ASP A 432 9.12 23.59 -37.66
CA ASP A 432 8.94 22.17 -37.38
C ASP A 432 10.31 21.51 -37.17
N VAL A 433 10.48 20.79 -36.06
CA VAL A 433 11.70 20.08 -35.66
C VAL A 433 11.34 18.66 -35.24
N ASP A 434 12.04 17.68 -35.79
CA ASP A 434 11.75 16.27 -35.55
C ASP A 434 12.33 15.76 -34.21
N LEU A 435 11.47 15.19 -33.35
CA LEU A 435 11.88 14.63 -32.04
C LEU A 435 12.93 13.53 -32.18
N CYS A 436 12.87 12.70 -33.23
CA CYS A 436 13.87 11.65 -33.46
C CYS A 436 15.24 12.24 -33.78
N THR A 437 15.29 13.37 -34.48
CA THR A 437 16.50 14.16 -34.75
C THR A 437 17.03 14.83 -33.49
N ILE A 438 16.18 15.52 -32.71
CA ILE A 438 16.56 16.16 -31.43
C ILE A 438 17.15 15.14 -30.45
N THR A 439 16.50 13.98 -30.31
CA THR A 439 16.92 12.91 -29.39
C THR A 439 18.02 12.01 -29.97
N GLY A 440 18.46 12.21 -31.20
CA GLY A 440 19.45 11.38 -31.89
C GLY A 440 19.05 9.90 -31.90
N GLY A 441 17.89 9.59 -32.49
CA GLY A 441 17.41 8.22 -32.74
C GLY A 441 15.98 7.89 -32.28
N GLY A 442 15.20 8.84 -31.73
CA GLY A 442 13.83 8.57 -31.28
C GLY A 442 13.74 7.61 -30.08
N LEU A 443 12.65 6.86 -29.95
CA LEU A 443 12.53 5.77 -28.97
C LEU A 443 12.91 4.42 -29.59
N THR A 444 13.45 3.51 -28.78
CA THR A 444 13.98 2.21 -29.23
C THR A 444 13.55 1.09 -28.30
N GLY A 445 12.87 0.08 -28.83
CA GLY A 445 12.33 -1.05 -28.04
C GLY A 445 10.88 -0.83 -27.60
N ALA A 446 10.42 -1.65 -26.66
CA ALA A 446 9.11 -1.51 -26.04
C ALA A 446 9.13 -0.48 -24.90
N VAL A 447 8.00 0.19 -24.67
CA VAL A 447 7.85 1.22 -23.64
C VAL A 447 7.48 0.57 -22.31
N GLU A 448 8.48 0.01 -21.62
CA GLU A 448 8.29 -0.81 -20.41
C GLU A 448 8.33 0.00 -19.10
N SER A 449 9.11 1.09 -19.02
CA SER A 449 9.19 1.96 -17.83
C SER A 449 9.84 3.32 -18.15
N SER A 450 9.71 4.32 -17.28
CA SER A 450 10.46 5.59 -17.36
C SER A 450 10.87 6.10 -15.97
N LYS A 451 11.83 7.04 -15.88
CA LYS A 451 12.44 7.47 -14.61
C LYS A 451 11.51 8.36 -13.79
N LEU A 452 10.67 9.14 -14.47
CA LEU A 452 9.70 10.07 -13.89
C LEU A 452 8.26 9.60 -14.05
N ALA A 453 8.00 8.43 -14.65
CA ALA A 453 6.68 7.81 -14.68
C ALA A 453 6.28 7.21 -13.32
N GLY A 454 5.02 7.43 -12.92
CA GLY A 454 4.43 6.74 -11.78
C GLY A 454 3.98 5.34 -12.17
N GLY A 455 4.66 4.32 -11.64
CA GLY A 455 4.24 2.93 -11.78
C GLY A 455 2.77 2.73 -11.43
N SER A 456 2.07 1.88 -12.17
CA SER A 456 0.64 1.67 -11.93
C SER A 456 0.42 1.00 -10.58
N TYR A 457 -0.73 1.26 -9.97
CA TYR A 457 -1.11 0.55 -8.74
C TYR A 457 -1.26 -0.97 -9.03
N GLU A 458 -1.58 -1.31 -10.28
CA GLU A 458 -1.66 -2.66 -10.84
C GLU A 458 -0.30 -3.33 -11.10
N ASP A 459 0.84 -2.63 -11.02
CA ASP A 459 2.18 -3.24 -11.16
C ASP A 459 2.42 -4.31 -10.07
N LYS A 460 1.71 -4.20 -8.93
CA LYS A 460 1.69 -5.18 -7.83
C LYS A 460 0.52 -6.17 -7.91
N MET A 461 -0.36 -6.06 -8.91
CA MET A 461 -1.57 -6.90 -9.06
C MET A 461 -1.53 -7.79 -10.32
N ASN A 462 -0.54 -7.63 -11.19
CA ASN A 462 -0.33 -8.49 -12.37
C ASN A 462 0.24 -9.89 -12.04
N SER A 463 0.59 -10.21 -10.79
CA SER A 463 1.06 -11.55 -10.39
C SER A 463 -0.09 -12.57 -10.22
N ALA A 464 -0.88 -12.76 -11.28
CA ALA A 464 -2.03 -13.66 -11.30
C ALA A 464 -1.72 -14.94 -12.11
N ALA A 465 -1.56 -16.06 -11.41
CA ALA A 465 -1.66 -17.39 -12.00
C ALA A 465 -3.14 -17.77 -12.26
N PRO A 466 -3.44 -18.82 -13.06
CA PRO A 466 -4.82 -19.20 -13.39
C PRO A 466 -5.72 -19.50 -12.18
N ALA A 467 -7.01 -19.27 -12.34
CA ALA A 467 -7.98 -19.20 -11.24
C ALA A 467 -8.47 -20.56 -10.70
N ALA A 468 -8.82 -20.58 -9.40
CA ALA A 468 -9.53 -21.64 -8.68
C ALA A 468 -10.46 -21.03 -7.59
N ALA A 469 -11.45 -21.76 -7.08
CA ALA A 469 -12.70 -21.16 -6.59
C ALA A 469 -13.04 -21.23 -5.07
N ALA A 470 -13.65 -20.12 -4.60
CA ALA A 470 -14.86 -19.96 -3.74
C ALA A 470 -15.02 -20.54 -2.29
N ALA A 471 -15.43 -19.66 -1.34
CA ALA A 471 -16.50 -19.81 -0.31
C ALA A 471 -16.55 -18.66 0.77
N ALA A 472 -17.75 -18.24 1.28
CA ALA A 472 -17.94 -17.05 2.17
C ALA A 472 -19.19 -17.07 3.16
N PRO A 473 -19.43 -16.04 4.05
CA PRO A 473 -20.56 -15.86 5.03
C PRO A 473 -21.38 -14.49 4.96
N ALA A 474 -22.29 -14.08 5.90
CA ALA A 474 -23.22 -12.86 5.90
C ALA A 474 -23.91 -12.50 7.30
N ALA A 475 -24.76 -11.46 7.64
CA ALA A 475 -25.05 -10.00 7.30
C ALA A 475 -26.22 -9.30 8.16
N GLY A 476 -26.39 -7.94 8.23
CA GLY A 476 -27.60 -7.12 8.72
C GLY A 476 -27.50 -6.31 10.09
N GLY A 477 -28.28 -5.27 10.56
CA GLY A 477 -29.26 -4.22 10.06
C GLY A 477 -30.60 -4.01 10.91
N GLY A 478 -31.27 -2.85 11.27
CA GLY A 478 -31.00 -1.37 11.44
C GLY A 478 -32.25 -0.35 11.49
N GLY A 479 -32.36 0.64 12.44
CA GLY A 479 -33.25 1.90 12.44
C GLY A 479 -34.52 1.99 13.38
N GLY A 480 -35.24 3.10 13.78
CA GLY A 480 -35.08 4.61 13.83
C GLY A 480 -36.41 5.50 13.96
N GLY A 481 -36.50 6.63 14.76
CA GLY A 481 -37.62 7.66 14.82
C GLY A 481 -37.80 8.55 16.14
N GLY A 482 -38.44 9.77 16.19
CA GLY A 482 -38.35 10.76 17.35
C GLY A 482 -39.53 11.74 17.76
N ILE A 483 -39.33 12.62 18.80
CA ILE A 483 -40.33 13.15 19.81
C ILE A 483 -40.19 14.68 20.23
N SER A 484 -41.04 15.25 21.15
CA SER A 484 -41.10 16.67 21.66
C SER A 484 -40.67 16.95 23.13
N LEU A 485 -40.24 18.19 23.44
CA LEU A 485 -39.63 18.63 24.72
C LEU A 485 -40.58 18.70 25.94
N ALA A 486 -41.82 19.19 25.78
CA ALA A 486 -42.79 19.28 26.88
C ALA A 486 -43.38 17.89 27.24
N ASP A 487 -43.17 16.90 26.36
CA ASP A 487 -43.43 15.50 26.65
C ASP A 487 -42.28 14.90 27.46
N VAL A 488 -41.01 15.12 27.05
CA VAL A 488 -39.81 14.69 27.81
C VAL A 488 -39.89 15.01 29.30
N ALA A 489 -40.33 16.22 29.67
CA ALA A 489 -40.45 16.65 31.06
C ALA A 489 -41.34 15.74 31.95
N LYS A 490 -42.20 14.90 31.35
CA LYS A 490 -43.03 13.90 32.04
C LYS A 490 -42.25 12.62 32.36
N HIS A 491 -41.32 12.25 31.49
CA HIS A 491 -40.44 11.08 31.59
C HIS A 491 -39.19 11.44 32.40
N ASN A 492 -39.35 11.64 33.71
CA ASN A 492 -38.33 12.17 34.61
C ASN A 492 -37.91 11.21 35.76
N THR A 493 -38.19 9.92 35.63
CA THR A 493 -38.04 8.91 36.70
C THR A 493 -37.15 7.73 36.29
N LYS A 494 -36.58 6.98 37.24
CA LYS A 494 -35.70 5.83 36.92
C LYS A 494 -36.36 4.74 36.05
N THR A 495 -37.69 4.63 36.07
CA THR A 495 -38.44 3.65 35.25
C THR A 495 -39.09 4.26 34.02
N ASP A 496 -38.89 5.56 33.79
CA ASP A 496 -39.38 6.32 32.64
C ASP A 496 -38.61 7.66 32.57
N CYS A 497 -37.46 7.66 31.87
CA CYS A 497 -36.43 8.70 31.88
C CYS A 497 -36.04 9.10 30.45
N TRP A 498 -36.50 10.26 29.98
CA TRP A 498 -36.08 10.85 28.72
C TRP A 498 -35.25 12.11 28.98
N VAL A 499 -34.32 12.43 28.06
CA VAL A 499 -33.48 13.65 28.10
C VAL A 499 -33.42 14.29 26.72
N VAL A 500 -33.00 15.55 26.66
CA VAL A 500 -32.77 16.27 25.38
C VAL A 500 -31.29 16.65 25.23
N VAL A 501 -30.74 16.41 24.05
CA VAL A 501 -29.38 16.80 23.65
C VAL A 501 -29.41 17.32 22.22
N ASP A 502 -28.89 18.52 21.99
CA ASP A 502 -28.93 19.27 20.72
C ASP A 502 -30.33 19.26 20.06
N GLY A 503 -31.36 19.47 20.89
CA GLY A 503 -32.76 19.50 20.49
C GLY A 503 -33.39 18.14 20.15
N GLN A 504 -32.65 17.03 20.24
CA GLN A 504 -33.18 15.67 20.04
C GLN A 504 -33.62 15.04 21.35
N VAL A 505 -34.80 14.42 21.34
CA VAL A 505 -35.33 13.63 22.46
C VAL A 505 -34.77 12.23 22.46
N LEU A 506 -34.20 11.80 23.59
CA LEU A 506 -33.66 10.47 23.81
C LEU A 506 -34.40 9.81 24.98
N ASP A 507 -35.06 8.68 24.73
CA ASP A 507 -35.42 7.74 25.80
C ASP A 507 -34.15 7.03 26.27
N VAL A 508 -33.78 7.25 27.53
CA VAL A 508 -32.59 6.69 28.17
C VAL A 508 -32.95 5.77 29.34
N THR A 509 -34.23 5.42 29.51
CA THR A 509 -34.77 4.64 30.62
C THR A 509 -34.03 3.32 30.82
N SER A 510 -33.89 2.52 29.77
CA SER A 510 -33.17 1.25 29.78
C SER A 510 -31.65 1.41 29.78
N PHE A 511 -31.14 2.58 29.38
CA PHE A 511 -29.71 2.88 29.35
C PHE A 511 -29.16 3.41 30.68
N LEU A 512 -30.01 3.88 31.60
CA LEU A 512 -29.60 4.38 32.93
C LEU A 512 -28.64 3.42 33.64
N SER A 513 -28.99 2.13 33.70
CA SER A 513 -28.21 1.09 34.38
C SER A 513 -26.90 0.72 33.68
N GLU A 514 -26.72 1.13 32.42
CA GLU A 514 -25.53 0.84 31.59
C GLU A 514 -24.67 2.08 31.32
N HIS A 515 -25.16 3.27 31.68
CA HIS A 515 -24.42 4.52 31.49
C HIS A 515 -23.07 4.48 32.25
N PRO A 516 -21.92 4.75 31.59
CA PRO A 516 -20.60 4.59 32.20
C PRO A 516 -20.28 5.57 33.34
N GLY A 517 -21.07 6.63 33.54
CA GLY A 517 -21.04 7.48 34.73
C GLY A 517 -21.95 7.01 35.88
N GLY A 518 -22.62 5.87 35.72
CA GLY A 518 -23.69 5.38 36.60
C GLY A 518 -25.05 6.06 36.33
N GLU A 519 -26.12 5.42 36.85
CA GLU A 519 -27.51 5.87 36.69
C GLU A 519 -27.73 7.33 37.09
N LEU A 520 -27.17 7.72 38.23
CA LEU A 520 -27.31 9.07 38.82
C LEU A 520 -26.80 10.19 37.91
N ALA A 521 -25.79 9.90 37.07
CA ALA A 521 -25.21 10.91 36.19
C ALA A 521 -26.14 11.33 35.04
N ILE A 522 -27.01 10.44 34.54
CA ILE A 522 -28.08 10.81 33.61
C ILE A 522 -29.35 11.22 34.36
N LEU A 523 -29.72 10.53 35.46
CA LEU A 523 -30.94 10.84 36.24
C LEU A 523 -31.01 12.29 36.73
N THR A 524 -29.87 12.95 36.95
CA THR A 524 -29.81 14.38 37.30
C THR A 524 -30.47 15.28 36.24
N PHE A 525 -30.42 14.85 34.97
CA PHE A 525 -30.98 15.54 33.80
C PHE A 525 -32.32 14.94 33.32
N ALA A 526 -32.88 13.95 34.02
CA ALA A 526 -34.15 13.33 33.64
C ALA A 526 -35.27 14.36 33.46
N GLY A 527 -35.94 14.31 32.31
CA GLY A 527 -36.96 15.26 31.89
C GLY A 527 -36.45 16.63 31.41
N LYS A 528 -35.16 16.79 31.11
CA LYS A 528 -34.53 18.10 30.82
C LYS A 528 -33.58 18.03 29.62
N ASP A 529 -33.14 19.21 29.20
CA ASP A 529 -32.04 19.39 28.26
C ASP A 529 -30.67 19.31 28.98
N ALA A 530 -29.70 18.64 28.36
CA ALA A 530 -28.34 18.40 28.86
C ALA A 530 -27.24 18.79 27.84
N THR A 531 -27.59 19.57 26.81
CA THR A 531 -26.73 19.86 25.65
C THR A 531 -25.38 20.47 25.99
N GLU A 532 -25.33 21.47 26.88
CA GLU A 532 -24.07 22.16 27.22
C GLU A 532 -23.07 21.22 27.92
N GLU A 533 -23.55 20.41 28.87
CA GLU A 533 -22.74 19.44 29.64
C GLU A 533 -22.23 18.28 28.77
N PHE A 534 -22.99 17.90 27.74
CA PHE A 534 -22.58 16.92 26.74
C PHE A 534 -21.45 17.49 25.84
N ASN A 535 -21.66 18.68 25.29
CA ASN A 535 -20.72 19.30 24.35
C ASN A 535 -19.42 19.79 25.03
N MET A 536 -19.44 20.08 26.34
CA MET A 536 -18.22 20.42 27.10
C MET A 536 -17.18 19.27 27.16
N LYS A 537 -17.57 18.03 26.80
CA LYS A 537 -16.69 16.85 26.75
C LYS A 537 -16.17 16.51 25.34
N LEU A 538 -16.56 17.27 24.31
CA LEU A 538 -16.12 17.10 22.92
C LEU A 538 -15.36 18.36 22.46
N GLY A 539 -14.16 18.53 22.99
CA GLY A 539 -13.41 19.79 22.99
C GLY A 539 -12.88 20.29 21.63
N PHE A 540 -13.75 20.91 20.84
CA PHE A 540 -13.36 21.97 19.90
C PHE A 540 -13.22 23.30 20.67
N TYR A 541 -12.14 24.07 20.46
CA TYR A 541 -12.19 25.50 20.07
C TYR A 541 -10.79 26.12 19.89
N ASN A 542 -10.77 27.35 19.37
CA ASN A 542 -9.61 28.06 18.85
C ASN A 542 -8.95 29.03 19.86
N LEU A 543 -7.61 29.13 19.77
CA LEU A 543 -6.73 30.28 20.07
C LEU A 543 -7.20 31.42 21.02
N ARG A 544 -6.48 31.61 22.14
CA ARG A 544 -6.00 32.95 22.60
C ARG A 544 -4.98 32.93 23.75
N GLY A 545 -3.77 33.45 23.47
CA GLY A 545 -2.99 34.33 24.38
C GLY A 545 -2.23 33.73 25.58
N GLY A 546 -0.88 33.73 25.48
CA GLY A 546 0.05 33.62 26.62
C GLY A 546 0.62 32.22 26.90
N GLY A 547 1.89 32.06 27.32
CA GLY A 547 2.92 33.09 27.47
C GLY A 547 4.13 32.66 28.33
N GLY A 548 5.13 32.01 27.72
CA GLY A 548 6.43 31.71 28.34
C GLY A 548 6.88 30.24 28.21
N GLY A 549 8.20 30.01 28.09
CA GLY A 549 8.80 28.67 28.24
C GLY A 549 8.93 27.80 26.99
N GLY A 550 8.96 28.37 25.77
CA GLY A 550 9.23 27.62 24.54
C GLY A 550 10.72 27.44 24.24
N ILE A 551 11.06 26.43 23.45
CA ILE A 551 12.41 26.17 22.91
C ILE A 551 12.68 27.13 21.74
N THR A 552 13.85 27.74 21.65
CA THR A 552 14.14 28.73 20.57
C THR A 552 14.59 28.04 19.28
N MET A 553 14.38 28.69 18.13
CA MET A 553 14.87 28.14 16.85
C MET A 553 16.41 28.10 16.79
N GLU A 554 17.10 28.98 17.51
CA GLU A 554 18.56 28.96 17.68
C GLU A 554 19.04 27.79 18.54
N GLU A 555 18.18 27.22 19.40
CA GLU A 555 18.44 25.95 20.07
C GLU A 555 18.24 24.79 19.09
N VAL A 556 17.06 24.72 18.44
CA VAL A 556 16.73 23.67 17.45
C VAL A 556 17.81 23.56 16.38
N ALA A 557 18.31 24.70 15.87
CA ALA A 557 19.35 24.76 14.83
C ALA A 557 20.69 24.08 15.19
N LYS A 558 20.95 23.77 16.46
CA LYS A 558 22.13 23.00 16.90
C LYS A 558 21.97 21.50 16.61
N HIS A 559 20.75 21.00 16.75
CA HIS A 559 20.38 19.58 16.60
C HIS A 559 20.14 19.23 15.13
N ASN A 560 21.19 19.39 14.31
CA ASN A 560 21.13 19.33 12.85
C ASN A 560 21.83 18.08 12.22
N SER A 561 22.11 17.05 13.02
CA SER A 561 22.96 15.91 12.63
C SER A 561 22.23 14.56 12.72
N LYS A 562 22.76 13.50 12.08
CA LYS A 562 22.15 12.15 12.16
C LYS A 562 22.04 11.58 13.58
N THR A 563 22.92 12.00 14.48
CA THR A 563 23.02 11.51 15.86
C THR A 563 22.38 12.46 16.87
N ASP A 564 21.86 13.59 16.41
CA ASP A 564 21.28 14.67 17.20
C ASP A 564 20.45 15.55 16.24
N CYS A 565 19.18 15.19 16.05
CA CYS A 565 18.30 15.62 14.95
C CYS A 565 16.94 16.08 15.50
N TRP A 566 16.73 17.39 15.59
CA TRP A 566 15.43 17.98 15.92
C TRP A 566 14.80 18.65 14.70
N VAL A 567 13.48 18.68 14.64
CA VAL A 567 12.68 19.40 13.64
C VAL A 567 11.51 20.09 14.30
N VAL A 568 10.95 21.14 13.69
CA VAL A 568 9.68 21.74 14.11
C VAL A 568 8.54 21.36 13.17
N VAL A 569 7.39 20.98 13.72
CA VAL A 569 6.13 20.80 12.97
C VAL A 569 4.97 21.40 13.78
N ASP A 570 4.17 22.24 13.16
CA ASP A 570 3.02 22.97 13.76
C ASP A 570 3.40 23.70 15.07
N GLY A 571 4.58 24.30 15.08
CA GLY A 571 5.16 25.01 16.24
C GLY A 571 5.54 24.10 17.42
N GLN A 572 5.47 22.77 17.25
CA GLN A 572 5.99 21.79 18.20
C GLN A 572 7.44 21.44 17.82
N VAL A 573 8.33 21.34 18.81
CA VAL A 573 9.70 20.86 18.57
C VAL A 573 9.73 19.35 18.81
N LEU A 574 10.28 18.61 17.86
CA LEU A 574 10.38 17.16 17.89
C LEU A 574 11.84 16.69 17.87
N ASP A 575 12.25 15.88 18.85
CA ASP A 575 13.44 15.05 18.73
C ASP A 575 13.10 13.81 17.91
N VAL A 576 13.56 13.81 16.67
CA VAL A 576 13.33 12.74 15.70
C VAL A 576 14.55 11.86 15.52
N THR A 577 15.63 12.06 16.30
CA THR A 577 16.91 11.34 16.20
C THR A 577 16.73 9.82 16.21
N SER A 578 15.93 9.31 17.15
CA SER A 578 15.63 7.86 17.23
C SER A 578 14.66 7.41 16.13
N PHE A 579 13.74 8.28 15.72
CA PHE A 579 12.72 8.00 14.72
C PHE A 579 13.25 8.05 13.26
N LEU A 580 14.41 8.70 13.01
CA LEU A 580 15.05 8.77 11.69
C LEU A 580 15.11 7.42 10.97
N SER A 581 15.49 6.37 11.71
CA SER A 581 15.65 5.01 11.18
C SER A 581 14.33 4.26 10.99
N GLU A 582 13.24 4.72 11.63
CA GLU A 582 11.89 4.14 11.53
C GLU A 582 11.00 4.86 10.50
N HIS A 583 11.37 6.08 10.10
CA HIS A 583 10.59 6.91 9.19
C HIS A 583 10.29 6.21 7.84
N PRO A 584 9.02 6.07 7.41
CA PRO A 584 8.66 5.36 6.18
C PRO A 584 9.25 5.95 4.89
N GLY A 585 9.48 7.27 4.84
CA GLY A 585 10.18 7.95 3.74
C GLY A 585 11.71 7.81 3.79
N GLY A 586 12.26 7.11 4.80
CA GLY A 586 13.68 7.00 5.10
C GLY A 586 14.25 8.21 5.83
N GLU A 587 15.40 8.01 6.48
CA GLU A 587 16.12 9.01 7.27
C GLU A 587 16.30 10.35 6.54
N LEU A 588 16.68 10.30 5.26
CA LEU A 588 17.01 11.47 4.44
C LEU A 588 15.86 12.47 4.33
N ALA A 589 14.60 11.99 4.32
CA ALA A 589 13.44 12.85 4.22
C ALA A 589 13.23 13.75 5.46
N ILE A 590 13.70 13.31 6.63
CA ILE A 590 13.70 14.13 7.85
C ILE A 590 15.02 14.92 7.98
N ILE A 591 16.17 14.29 7.70
CA ILE A 591 17.51 14.91 7.84
C ILE A 591 17.64 16.20 7.00
N THR A 592 16.97 16.32 5.85
CA THR A 592 16.92 17.56 5.06
C THR A 592 16.45 18.77 5.88
N PHE A 593 15.66 18.55 6.94
CA PHE A 593 15.10 19.55 7.83
C PHE A 593 15.71 19.54 9.24
N ALA A 594 16.76 18.75 9.48
CA ALA A 594 17.44 18.72 10.78
C ALA A 594 17.90 20.13 11.19
N GLY A 595 17.50 20.56 12.37
CA GLY A 595 17.70 21.91 12.89
C GLY A 595 16.79 23.00 12.32
N LYS A 596 15.65 22.65 11.71
CA LYS A 596 14.75 23.60 11.02
C LYS A 596 13.28 23.34 11.33
N ASP A 597 12.44 24.27 10.89
CA ASP A 597 11.02 24.00 10.69
C ASP A 597 10.80 23.17 9.43
N ALA A 598 9.83 22.25 9.51
CA ALA A 598 9.43 21.28 8.50
C ALA A 598 7.89 21.19 8.40
N THR A 599 7.16 22.14 8.98
CA THR A 599 5.69 22.11 9.08
C THR A 599 5.02 22.01 7.71
N GLU A 600 5.50 22.78 6.74
CA GLU A 600 4.95 22.84 5.39
C GLU A 600 5.18 21.52 4.64
N GLU A 601 6.39 20.98 4.68
CA GLU A 601 6.73 19.71 4.03
C GLU A 601 6.17 18.47 4.74
N PHE A 602 5.93 18.52 6.05
CA PHE A 602 5.26 17.44 6.77
C PHE A 602 3.78 17.39 6.41
N ASN A 603 3.07 18.51 6.53
CA ASN A 603 1.62 18.59 6.32
C ASN A 603 1.20 18.44 4.84
N MET A 604 2.15 18.54 3.89
CA MET A 604 1.92 18.19 2.48
C MET A 604 1.74 16.68 2.21
N ILE A 605 2.24 15.80 3.08
CA ILE A 605 2.27 14.34 2.86
C ILE A 605 1.72 13.52 4.03
N HIS A 606 1.41 14.16 5.15
CA HIS A 606 0.90 13.54 6.37
C HIS A 606 -0.29 14.33 6.92
N PRO A 607 -1.45 13.70 7.22
CA PRO A 607 -2.52 14.39 7.93
C PRO A 607 -2.12 14.77 9.37
N PRO A 608 -2.81 15.74 10.01
CA PRO A 608 -2.39 16.31 11.29
C PRO A 608 -2.33 15.34 12.48
N ASP A 609 -2.96 14.16 12.40
CA ASP A 609 -2.92 13.12 13.43
C ASP A 609 -1.62 12.30 13.41
N VAL A 610 -0.83 12.35 12.33
CA VAL A 610 0.30 11.43 12.10
C VAL A 610 1.37 11.53 13.18
N ILE A 611 1.71 12.72 13.68
CA ILE A 611 2.68 12.84 14.78
C ILE A 611 2.17 12.11 16.01
N GLY A 612 0.96 12.44 16.48
CA GLY A 612 0.37 11.80 17.68
C GLY A 612 0.15 10.29 17.54
N LYS A 613 0.02 9.79 16.31
CA LYS A 613 -0.27 8.39 15.97
C LYS A 613 0.95 7.51 15.76
N TYR A 614 2.04 8.06 15.25
CA TYR A 614 3.25 7.30 14.89
C TYR A 614 4.48 7.66 15.74
N ALA A 615 4.66 8.95 16.08
CA ALA A 615 5.81 9.46 16.84
C ALA A 615 5.42 10.50 17.94
N PRO A 616 4.44 10.22 18.82
CA PRO A 616 4.04 11.15 19.88
C PRO A 616 5.18 11.42 20.87
N ASP A 617 5.98 10.39 21.15
CA ASP A 617 7.10 10.42 22.09
C ASP A 617 8.28 11.29 21.60
N SER A 618 8.27 11.73 20.33
CA SER A 618 9.26 12.66 19.79
C SER A 618 8.98 14.11 20.17
N ILE A 619 7.77 14.49 20.59
CA ILE A 619 7.44 15.90 20.92
C ILE A 619 8.13 16.29 22.24
N ILE A 620 9.13 17.16 22.17
CA ILE A 620 9.91 17.63 23.33
C ILE A 620 9.52 19.03 23.80
N GLY A 621 8.74 19.80 23.03
CA GLY A 621 8.27 21.12 23.43
C GLY A 621 7.52 21.87 22.35
N LYS A 622 7.42 23.19 22.51
CA LYS A 622 6.91 24.14 21.49
C LYS A 622 7.88 25.30 21.32
N VAL A 623 7.85 25.95 20.15
CA VAL A 623 8.75 27.05 19.83
C VAL A 623 8.43 28.29 20.68
N GLY A 624 9.45 29.00 21.16
CA GLY A 624 9.32 30.26 21.88
C GLY A 624 10.66 30.83 22.39
N SER A 625 10.60 31.91 23.16
CA SER A 625 11.77 32.53 23.81
C SER A 625 12.09 31.83 25.15
N GLY A 626 13.20 31.10 25.22
CA GLY A 626 13.41 30.04 26.22
C GLY A 626 14.45 30.28 27.32
N ALA A 627 14.46 29.34 28.27
CA ALA A 627 15.43 29.13 29.35
C ALA A 627 15.31 27.65 29.84
N PRO A 628 16.27 27.08 30.60
CA PRO A 628 16.62 25.64 30.50
C PRO A 628 15.81 24.64 31.36
N ALA A 629 16.04 23.35 31.10
CA ALA A 629 15.19 22.20 31.45
C ALA A 629 15.44 21.51 32.82
N ALA A 630 14.51 20.64 33.21
CA ALA A 630 14.59 19.70 34.34
C ALA A 630 13.85 18.37 34.05
N ALA A 631 14.11 17.31 34.83
CA ALA A 631 13.79 15.90 34.50
C ALA A 631 12.53 15.33 35.24
N PRO A 632 11.98 14.16 34.83
CA PRO A 632 10.58 13.76 35.11
C PRO A 632 10.37 12.73 36.24
N ALA A 633 9.12 12.56 36.69
CA ALA A 633 8.69 11.41 37.51
C ALA A 633 7.16 11.11 37.46
N ALA A 634 6.82 9.85 37.76
CA ALA A 634 5.52 9.34 38.26
C ALA A 634 4.24 9.49 37.40
N GLY A 635 4.00 8.53 36.50
CA GLY A 635 2.69 8.29 35.89
C GLY A 635 1.81 7.26 36.65
N GLY A 636 0.60 7.03 36.14
CA GLY A 636 -0.35 6.00 36.60
C GLY A 636 -1.38 5.69 35.49
N GLY A 637 -1.93 4.48 35.46
CA GLY A 637 -2.85 4.04 34.40
C GLY A 637 -3.54 2.71 34.74
N LEU A 638 -3.90 1.93 33.71
CA LEU A 638 -4.75 0.72 33.77
C LEU A 638 -6.26 1.06 34.00
N ASP A 639 -7.26 0.35 33.48
CA ASP A 639 -7.28 -0.74 32.48
C ASP A 639 -8.74 -1.01 32.01
N ALA A 640 -8.92 -1.57 30.81
CA ALA A 640 -10.15 -2.30 30.41
C ALA A 640 -10.05 -3.79 30.88
N PRO A 641 -10.88 -4.81 30.52
CA PRO A 641 -11.92 -4.90 29.47
C PRO A 641 -13.04 -5.99 29.67
N LEU A 642 -13.69 -6.41 28.57
CA LEU A 642 -14.07 -7.81 28.16
C LEU A 642 -15.53 -8.36 28.25
N LEU A 643 -15.98 -8.90 27.09
CA LEU A 643 -16.88 -10.07 26.86
C LEU A 643 -18.40 -9.93 27.16
N ALA A 644 -19.36 -10.66 26.53
CA ALA A 644 -19.49 -11.44 25.27
C ALA A 644 -21.00 -11.85 25.10
N LYS A 645 -21.56 -12.66 24.16
CA LYS A 645 -21.24 -13.47 22.94
C LYS A 645 -22.62 -13.79 22.25
N ASP A 646 -22.88 -14.50 21.14
CA ASP A 646 -22.23 -15.24 20.03
C ASP A 646 -23.28 -15.26 18.85
N GLY A 647 -23.11 -15.76 17.62
CA GLY A 647 -22.06 -16.46 16.84
C GLY A 647 -22.22 -16.08 15.35
N HIS A 648 -22.17 -16.94 14.32
CA HIS A 648 -21.81 -18.36 14.18
C HIS A 648 -20.67 -18.54 13.14
N LYS A 649 -19.77 -19.50 13.38
CA LYS A 649 -18.95 -20.28 12.43
C LYS A 649 -18.68 -19.72 11.00
N GLY A 650 -17.66 -18.87 10.89
CA GLY A 650 -16.72 -18.89 9.75
C GLY A 650 -15.34 -19.41 10.19
N LYS A 651 -14.36 -19.54 9.27
CA LYS A 651 -12.94 -19.60 9.69
C LYS A 651 -12.51 -18.17 10.00
N ASP A 652 -12.71 -17.82 11.26
CA ASP A 652 -13.07 -16.48 11.68
C ASP A 652 -11.85 -15.56 11.87
N TRP A 653 -11.54 -14.76 10.84
CA TRP A 653 -10.54 -13.70 10.94
C TRP A 653 -10.96 -12.59 11.90
N SER A 654 -12.26 -12.37 12.14
CA SER A 654 -12.72 -11.48 13.23
C SER A 654 -12.44 -12.08 14.61
N ARG A 655 -12.12 -13.38 14.74
CA ARG A 655 -11.62 -14.05 15.95
C ARG A 655 -10.11 -14.28 15.91
N ALA A 656 -9.44 -14.23 14.77
CA ALA A 656 -8.00 -13.97 14.76
C ALA A 656 -7.75 -12.55 15.31
N GLU A 657 -8.50 -11.58 14.78
CA GLU A 657 -8.48 -10.18 15.19
C GLU A 657 -9.06 -10.00 16.59
N LYS A 658 -10.24 -10.51 16.95
CA LYS A 658 -10.73 -10.44 18.34
C LYS A 658 -9.90 -11.27 19.31
N ASN A 659 -9.25 -12.36 18.92
CA ASN A 659 -8.28 -12.98 19.83
C ASN A 659 -7.04 -12.08 19.99
N ARG A 660 -6.57 -11.39 18.94
CA ARG A 660 -5.52 -10.36 19.07
C ARG A 660 -6.01 -9.22 19.95
N GLU A 661 -7.19 -8.65 19.72
CA GLU A 661 -7.79 -7.56 20.49
C GLU A 661 -8.21 -7.97 21.91
N GLN A 662 -8.50 -9.24 22.20
CA GLN A 662 -8.80 -9.74 23.55
C GLN A 662 -7.55 -10.18 24.31
N ARG A 663 -6.45 -10.51 23.62
CA ARG A 663 -5.10 -10.52 24.21
C ARG A 663 -4.65 -9.07 24.48
N MET A 664 -4.79 -8.18 23.49
CA MET A 664 -4.42 -6.75 23.54
C MET A 664 -5.25 -5.95 24.54
N LYS A 665 -6.55 -6.26 24.70
CA LYS A 665 -7.38 -5.73 25.79
C LYS A 665 -6.96 -6.39 27.10
N GLY A 666 -6.00 -5.74 27.76
CA GLY A 666 -5.28 -6.26 28.91
C GLY A 666 -3.79 -6.51 28.64
N GLU A 667 -3.25 -6.21 27.46
CA GLU A 667 -1.82 -6.37 27.24
C GLU A 667 -1.01 -5.37 28.05
N GLY A 668 -0.33 -5.93 29.04
CA GLY A 668 0.46 -5.17 29.99
C GLY A 668 -0.32 -4.52 31.13
N ARG A 669 -1.29 -5.26 31.69
CA ARG A 669 -1.66 -5.11 33.13
C ARG A 669 -0.49 -5.46 34.05
N ILE A 670 0.48 -6.24 33.54
CA ILE A 670 1.71 -6.65 34.22
C ILE A 670 2.80 -5.60 33.94
N PRO A 671 3.13 -4.69 34.87
CA PRO A 671 4.12 -3.63 34.62
C PRO A 671 5.57 -4.16 34.56
N GLY A 672 6.48 -3.31 34.09
CA GLY A 672 7.93 -3.55 34.15
C GLY A 672 8.42 -4.72 33.29
N TRP A 673 9.48 -5.38 33.76
CA TRP A 673 10.12 -6.49 33.04
C TRP A 673 9.27 -7.76 32.99
N ILE A 674 8.48 -8.05 34.03
CA ILE A 674 7.66 -9.27 34.11
C ILE A 674 6.67 -9.34 32.95
N GLY A 675 6.05 -8.21 32.59
CA GLY A 675 5.20 -8.12 31.40
C GLY A 675 5.96 -8.37 30.10
N ALA A 676 7.18 -7.86 29.97
CA ALA A 676 8.02 -8.12 28.80
C ALA A 676 8.34 -9.62 28.66
N ILE A 677 8.68 -10.31 29.76
CA ILE A 677 8.91 -11.77 29.75
C ILE A 677 7.63 -12.48 29.27
N PHE A 678 6.49 -12.14 29.87
CA PHE A 678 5.23 -12.84 29.63
C PHE A 678 4.76 -12.75 28.16
N TYR A 679 4.72 -11.55 27.57
CA TYR A 679 4.30 -11.39 26.17
C TYR A 679 5.33 -11.91 25.17
N MET A 680 6.62 -11.78 25.47
CA MET A 680 7.67 -12.38 24.65
C MET A 680 7.55 -13.92 24.61
N VAL A 681 7.37 -14.57 25.76
CA VAL A 681 7.18 -16.03 25.85
C VAL A 681 5.89 -16.48 25.17
N LEU A 682 4.76 -15.80 25.38
CA LEU A 682 3.50 -16.13 24.72
C LEU A 682 3.57 -15.99 23.19
N GLY A 683 4.16 -14.90 22.70
CA GLY A 683 4.42 -14.69 21.27
C GLY A 683 5.30 -15.79 20.68
N PHE A 684 6.33 -16.21 21.42
CA PHE A 684 7.19 -17.32 21.04
C PHE A 684 6.42 -18.64 20.95
N MET A 685 5.74 -19.06 22.02
CA MET A 685 4.98 -20.32 22.07
C MET A 685 3.90 -20.40 21.00
N LYS A 686 3.20 -19.28 20.73
CA LYS A 686 2.15 -19.18 19.70
C LYS A 686 2.68 -19.55 18.31
N GLU A 687 3.72 -18.89 17.81
CA GLU A 687 4.20 -19.13 16.44
C GLU A 687 4.96 -20.46 16.33
N ILE A 688 5.53 -20.98 17.44
CA ILE A 688 6.07 -22.34 17.50
C ILE A 688 4.95 -23.38 17.30
N LEU A 689 3.84 -23.26 18.03
CA LEU A 689 2.68 -24.13 17.87
C LEU A 689 2.08 -24.05 16.45
N PHE A 690 2.02 -22.86 15.86
CA PHE A 690 1.60 -22.68 14.46
C PHE A 690 2.60 -23.14 13.39
N THR A 691 3.84 -23.45 13.78
CA THR A 691 4.87 -24.06 12.91
C THR A 691 4.85 -25.59 13.00
N ILE A 692 4.49 -26.16 14.16
CA ILE A 692 4.45 -27.61 14.41
C ILE A 692 3.09 -28.23 14.01
N VAL A 693 1.97 -27.54 14.22
CA VAL A 693 0.64 -28.02 13.81
C VAL A 693 0.46 -27.79 12.29
N PRO A 694 0.07 -28.81 11.51
CA PRO A 694 0.19 -28.77 10.05
C PRO A 694 -0.66 -27.67 9.40
N GLN A 695 0.02 -26.68 8.82
CA GLN A 695 -0.55 -25.75 7.86
C GLN A 695 -0.77 -26.48 6.53
N SER A 696 -2.02 -26.53 6.05
CA SER A 696 -2.30 -26.94 4.68
C SER A 696 -1.74 -25.90 3.70
N ASN A 697 -0.88 -26.35 2.78
CA ASN A 697 -0.22 -25.62 1.68
C ASN A 697 1.13 -24.95 2.06
N VAL A 698 2.23 -25.56 1.60
CA VAL A 698 3.54 -24.89 1.49
C VAL A 698 3.41 -23.76 0.46
N THR A 699 3.43 -22.51 0.95
CA THR A 699 3.22 -21.32 0.14
C THR A 699 4.40 -20.38 0.35
N ILE A 700 5.19 -20.11 -0.69
CA ILE A 700 6.36 -19.21 -0.58
C ILE A 700 5.86 -17.76 -0.64
N THR A 701 5.48 -17.22 0.52
CA THR A 701 5.03 -15.83 0.65
C THR A 701 6.21 -14.86 0.69
N GLY A 702 6.05 -13.67 0.09
CA GLY A 702 7.02 -12.57 0.18
C GLY A 702 6.98 -11.79 1.51
N ASP A 703 6.15 -12.23 2.47
CA ASP A 703 5.97 -11.57 3.77
C ASP A 703 7.21 -11.70 4.68
N ARG A 704 7.18 -11.07 5.86
CA ARG A 704 8.24 -11.23 6.87
C ARG A 704 8.02 -12.46 7.78
N VAL A 705 6.82 -13.05 7.78
CA VAL A 705 6.34 -14.08 8.71
C VAL A 705 7.06 -15.40 8.50
N GLY A 706 7.25 -15.86 7.24
CA GLY A 706 7.99 -17.09 6.95
C GLY A 706 9.46 -17.03 7.42
N LEU A 707 10.09 -15.86 7.31
CA LEU A 707 11.45 -15.62 7.79
C LEU A 707 11.52 -15.55 9.33
N THR A 708 10.52 -14.93 9.98
CA THR A 708 10.39 -14.93 11.44
C THR A 708 10.20 -16.34 12.01
N ARG A 709 9.30 -17.16 11.43
CA ARG A 709 9.04 -18.53 11.90
C ARG A 709 10.27 -19.44 11.80
N SER A 710 10.99 -19.38 10.67
CA SER A 710 12.24 -20.13 10.51
C SER A 710 13.33 -19.68 11.50
N ALA A 711 13.48 -18.36 11.74
CA ALA A 711 14.39 -17.86 12.78
C ALA A 711 14.04 -18.37 14.19
N MET A 712 12.75 -18.38 14.53
CA MET A 712 12.26 -18.86 15.83
C MET A 712 12.47 -20.37 16.02
N PHE A 713 12.27 -21.16 14.97
CA PHE A 713 12.52 -22.60 15.03
C PHE A 713 14.03 -22.91 15.22
N LEU A 714 14.90 -22.20 14.50
CA LEU A 714 16.35 -22.30 14.69
C LEU A 714 16.79 -21.86 16.10
N PHE A 715 16.16 -20.84 16.69
CA PHE A 715 16.40 -20.38 18.07
C PHE A 715 16.11 -21.48 19.11
N ILE A 716 15.09 -22.32 18.92
CA ILE A 716 14.84 -23.49 19.79
C ILE A 716 15.99 -24.48 19.69
N PHE A 717 16.41 -24.82 18.46
CA PHE A 717 17.50 -25.76 18.21
C PHE A 717 18.81 -25.28 18.87
N ILE A 718 19.11 -23.98 18.80
CA ILE A 718 20.25 -23.36 19.49
C ILE A 718 20.15 -23.52 21.01
N ILE A 719 18.97 -23.35 21.63
CA ILE A 719 18.81 -23.57 23.07
C ILE A 719 18.98 -25.04 23.44
N ILE A 720 18.41 -25.98 22.67
CA ILE A 720 18.54 -27.42 22.91
C ILE A 720 20.01 -27.84 22.80
N HIS A 721 20.72 -27.38 21.76
CA HIS A 721 22.14 -27.67 21.57
C HIS A 721 23.00 -27.04 22.66
N ALA A 722 22.73 -25.79 23.08
CA ALA A 722 23.43 -25.16 24.21
C ALA A 722 23.24 -25.95 25.53
N VAL A 723 22.04 -26.48 25.78
CA VAL A 723 21.79 -27.38 26.94
C VAL A 723 22.60 -28.67 26.79
N GLY A 724 22.63 -29.29 25.61
CA GLY A 724 23.48 -30.46 25.34
C GLY A 724 24.94 -30.23 25.72
N ASN A 725 25.50 -29.07 25.34
CA ASN A 725 26.88 -28.70 25.66
C ASN A 725 27.16 -28.53 27.16
N LEU A 726 26.15 -28.39 28.02
CA LEU A 726 26.34 -28.38 29.48
C LEU A 726 26.60 -29.78 30.05
N HIS A 727 26.22 -30.85 29.36
CA HIS A 727 26.46 -32.22 29.83
C HIS A 727 27.94 -32.63 29.74
N VAL A 728 28.78 -31.87 29.05
CA VAL A 728 30.25 -32.11 29.00
C VAL A 728 30.89 -32.02 30.40
N PHE A 729 30.34 -31.17 31.29
CA PHE A 729 30.82 -31.01 32.67
C PHE A 729 30.37 -32.15 33.60
N LEU A 730 29.52 -33.05 33.10
CA LEU A 730 29.00 -34.23 33.81
C LEU A 730 29.64 -35.54 33.32
N GLY A 731 30.59 -35.47 32.38
CA GLY A 731 31.39 -36.60 31.90
C GLY A 731 30.78 -37.37 30.71
N PRO A 732 31.49 -38.39 30.21
CA PRO A 732 31.20 -39.04 28.93
C PRO A 732 29.85 -39.76 28.90
N ASP A 733 29.43 -40.42 29.97
CA ASP A 733 28.16 -41.15 30.01
C ASP A 733 26.93 -40.24 29.97
N ASP A 734 26.97 -39.07 30.60
CA ASP A 734 25.84 -38.14 30.56
C ASP A 734 25.83 -37.31 29.26
N PHE A 735 27.00 -36.96 28.71
CA PHE A 735 27.11 -36.28 27.42
C PHE A 735 26.75 -37.18 26.22
N ASN A 736 27.41 -38.34 26.09
CA ASN A 736 27.08 -39.32 25.05
C ASN A 736 25.66 -39.90 25.28
N GLY A 737 25.19 -39.92 26.54
CA GLY A 737 23.81 -40.21 26.92
C GLY A 737 22.80 -39.19 26.40
N TYR A 738 23.06 -37.88 26.56
CA TYR A 738 22.23 -36.81 26.00
C TYR A 738 22.12 -36.94 24.48
N GLY A 739 23.25 -37.16 23.79
CA GLY A 739 23.29 -37.41 22.35
C GLY A 739 22.47 -38.64 21.94
N TYR A 740 22.56 -39.73 22.72
CA TYR A 740 21.78 -40.94 22.49
C TYR A 740 20.27 -40.73 22.67
N PHE A 741 19.86 -40.00 23.72
CA PHE A 741 18.47 -39.63 23.97
C PHE A 741 17.88 -38.79 22.83
N TYR A 742 18.63 -37.80 22.34
CA TYR A 742 18.19 -36.93 21.23
C TYR A 742 17.89 -37.73 19.96
N VAL A 743 18.68 -38.75 19.66
CA VAL A 743 18.49 -39.65 18.51
C VAL A 743 17.34 -40.67 18.72
N ARG A 744 16.75 -40.79 19.92
CA ARG A 744 15.80 -41.86 20.29
C ARG A 744 14.35 -41.46 20.59
N LEU A 745 13.89 -40.29 20.12
CA LEU A 745 12.51 -39.76 20.33
C LEU A 745 11.34 -40.53 19.65
N TYR A 746 11.47 -41.85 19.43
CA TYR A 746 10.55 -42.69 18.64
C TYR A 746 9.20 -43.01 19.29
N TRP A 747 9.01 -42.84 20.60
CA TRP A 747 7.94 -43.55 21.32
C TRP A 747 6.59 -42.82 21.46
N THR A 748 6.43 -41.62 20.90
CA THR A 748 5.29 -40.72 21.14
C THR A 748 3.98 -41.14 20.44
N GLY A 749 3.89 -42.38 19.95
CA GLY A 749 2.79 -42.88 19.11
C GLY A 749 2.85 -42.42 17.65
N PHE A 750 3.65 -41.41 17.33
CA PHE A 750 3.89 -40.92 15.97
C PHE A 750 5.32 -41.25 15.53
N GLY A 751 5.46 -42.35 14.78
CA GLY A 751 6.74 -42.94 14.38
C GLY A 751 7.49 -42.13 13.30
N PHE A 752 8.01 -40.97 13.67
CA PHE A 752 9.00 -40.23 12.87
C PHE A 752 10.41 -40.71 13.22
N GLN A 753 11.21 -41.04 12.20
CA GLN A 753 12.65 -41.27 12.38
C GLN A 753 13.33 -39.96 12.76
N ALA A 754 14.35 -40.02 13.64
CA ALA A 754 15.11 -38.83 14.06
C ALA A 754 15.68 -38.04 12.86
N ASN A 755 16.07 -38.76 11.80
CA ASN A 755 16.45 -38.23 10.50
C ASN A 755 15.46 -37.16 9.97
N ILE A 756 14.15 -37.35 10.15
CA ILE A 756 13.12 -36.43 9.61
C ILE A 756 13.12 -35.09 10.39
N VAL A 757 13.46 -35.10 11.68
CA VAL A 757 13.64 -33.87 12.47
C VAL A 757 14.91 -33.14 12.02
N GLU A 758 15.99 -33.87 11.75
CA GLU A 758 17.26 -33.32 11.28
C GLU A 758 17.16 -32.79 9.84
N GLU A 759 16.48 -33.51 8.95
CA GLU A 759 16.11 -33.10 7.59
C GLU A 759 15.22 -31.85 7.64
N TYR A 760 14.25 -31.77 8.56
CA TYR A 760 13.43 -30.57 8.75
C TYR A 760 14.25 -29.38 9.26
N ILE A 761 15.17 -29.57 10.21
CA ILE A 761 16.11 -28.52 10.68
C ILE A 761 17.00 -28.05 9.51
N LEU A 762 17.54 -28.98 8.72
CA LEU A 762 18.37 -28.67 7.55
C LEU A 762 17.58 -27.90 6.48
N LEU A 763 16.37 -28.35 6.15
CA LEU A 763 15.48 -27.66 5.20
C LEU A 763 15.06 -26.28 5.72
N ALA A 764 14.78 -26.13 7.02
CA ALA A 764 14.48 -24.85 7.64
C ALA A 764 15.67 -23.89 7.60
N ALA A 765 16.89 -24.38 7.85
CA ALA A 765 18.12 -23.60 7.74
C ALA A 765 18.42 -23.17 6.30
N LEU A 766 18.33 -24.10 5.33
CA LEU A 766 18.51 -23.82 3.91
C LEU A 766 17.46 -22.83 3.37
N LEU A 767 16.20 -22.98 3.76
CA LEU A 767 15.13 -22.05 3.42
C LEU A 767 15.37 -20.67 4.02
N HIS A 768 15.76 -20.60 5.30
CA HIS A 768 16.07 -19.34 5.98
C HIS A 768 17.20 -18.60 5.27
N VAL A 769 18.30 -19.29 4.96
CA VAL A 769 19.45 -18.77 4.22
C VAL A 769 19.05 -18.29 2.82
N PHE A 770 18.40 -19.15 2.02
CA PHE A 770 18.07 -18.82 0.63
C PHE A 770 17.10 -17.62 0.54
N VAL A 771 16.05 -17.60 1.38
CA VAL A 771 15.08 -16.50 1.43
C VAL A 771 15.72 -15.22 1.98
N ALA A 772 16.57 -15.31 3.01
CA ALA A 772 17.27 -14.14 3.55
C ALA A 772 18.26 -13.52 2.55
N LEU A 773 19.02 -14.33 1.83
CA LEU A 773 19.98 -13.87 0.82
C LEU A 773 19.28 -13.26 -0.38
N LYS A 774 18.28 -13.96 -0.95
CA LYS A 774 17.45 -13.45 -2.07
C LYS A 774 16.78 -12.13 -1.68
N ARG A 775 16.17 -12.05 -0.50
CA ARG A 775 15.53 -10.82 0.00
C ARG A 775 16.53 -9.68 0.23
N THR A 776 17.72 -9.99 0.73
CA THR A 776 18.74 -8.95 0.95
C THR A 776 19.30 -8.44 -0.38
N TRP A 777 19.44 -9.31 -1.38
CA TRP A 777 19.77 -8.93 -2.76
C TRP A 777 18.71 -7.98 -3.34
N ASP A 778 17.42 -8.37 -3.33
CA ASP A 778 16.29 -7.56 -3.82
C ASP A 778 16.29 -6.13 -3.24
N ILE A 779 16.56 -6.02 -1.94
CA ILE A 779 16.49 -4.76 -1.19
C ILE A 779 17.77 -3.91 -1.35
N SER A 780 18.91 -4.51 -1.75
CA SER A 780 20.23 -3.90 -1.58
C SER A 780 21.07 -3.74 -2.85
N MET A 781 20.53 -3.99 -4.04
CA MET A 781 21.23 -3.80 -5.33
C MET A 781 21.88 -2.41 -5.52
N ASN A 782 21.45 -1.38 -4.77
CA ASN A 782 21.99 -0.01 -4.82
C ASN A 782 22.74 0.43 -3.53
N TYR A 783 23.15 -0.49 -2.65
CA TYR A 783 23.86 -0.16 -1.39
C TYR A 783 25.28 -0.71 -1.33
N SER A 784 26.23 0.15 -0.95
CA SER A 784 27.63 -0.23 -0.71
C SER A 784 27.82 -0.94 0.64
N VAL A 785 28.93 -1.66 0.80
CA VAL A 785 29.30 -2.36 2.06
C VAL A 785 29.34 -1.38 3.25
N ALA A 786 29.83 -0.15 3.02
CA ALA A 786 29.90 0.91 4.04
C ALA A 786 28.53 1.40 4.56
N SER A 787 27.41 1.00 3.92
CA SER A 787 26.06 1.37 4.37
C SER A 787 25.56 0.60 5.60
N GLY A 788 26.23 -0.48 6.01
CA GLY A 788 25.79 -1.38 7.08
C GLY A 788 24.53 -2.22 6.77
N LYS A 789 23.78 -1.91 5.70
CA LYS A 789 22.52 -2.59 5.36
C LYS A 789 22.71 -4.06 4.99
N LEU A 790 23.92 -4.44 4.56
CA LEU A 790 24.32 -5.81 4.23
C LEU A 790 24.78 -6.66 5.43
N ASN A 791 24.90 -6.08 6.65
CA ASN A 791 25.54 -6.76 7.80
C ASN A 791 24.91 -8.12 8.17
N LEU A 792 23.58 -8.26 8.02
CA LEU A 792 22.87 -9.52 8.27
C LEU A 792 23.13 -10.58 7.18
N ALA A 793 23.33 -10.17 5.91
CA ALA A 793 23.72 -11.11 4.86
C ALA A 793 25.17 -11.59 5.07
N PHE A 794 26.12 -10.68 5.34
CA PHE A 794 27.51 -11.07 5.58
C PHE A 794 27.66 -11.98 6.80
N SER A 795 27.08 -11.62 7.94
CA SER A 795 27.12 -12.48 9.13
C SER A 795 26.37 -13.80 8.93
N GLY A 796 25.26 -13.81 8.18
CA GLY A 796 24.53 -15.03 7.81
C GLY A 796 25.35 -15.98 6.92
N VAL A 797 26.09 -15.47 5.93
CA VAL A 797 27.00 -16.28 5.10
C VAL A 797 28.14 -16.85 5.92
N THR A 798 28.77 -16.06 6.80
CA THR A 798 29.85 -16.55 7.65
C THR A 798 29.37 -17.64 8.62
N LEU A 799 28.14 -17.52 9.15
CA LEU A 799 27.53 -18.56 9.98
C LEU A 799 27.15 -19.80 9.21
N LEU A 800 26.69 -19.70 7.96
CA LEU A 800 26.50 -20.86 7.08
C LEU A 800 27.81 -21.63 6.89
N THR A 801 28.91 -20.93 6.60
CA THR A 801 30.24 -21.54 6.48
C THR A 801 30.68 -22.24 7.77
N PHE A 802 30.48 -21.60 8.92
CA PHE A 802 30.72 -22.23 10.22
C PHE A 802 29.86 -23.48 10.45
N MET A 803 28.55 -23.41 10.18
CA MET A 803 27.63 -24.55 10.38
C MET A 803 27.97 -25.73 9.48
N MET A 804 28.43 -25.50 8.25
CA MET A 804 28.90 -26.60 7.37
C MET A 804 30.15 -27.29 7.94
N ILE A 805 31.11 -26.52 8.48
CA ILE A 805 32.32 -27.05 9.11
C ILE A 805 31.96 -27.82 10.39
N HIS A 806 31.10 -27.24 11.24
CA HIS A 806 30.66 -27.82 12.51
C HIS A 806 29.89 -29.14 12.30
N LEU A 807 28.96 -29.18 11.34
CA LEU A 807 28.24 -30.42 10.99
C LEU A 807 29.21 -31.47 10.41
N TYR A 808 30.15 -31.08 9.55
CA TYR A 808 31.15 -32.01 9.03
C TYR A 808 31.98 -32.63 10.16
N GLN A 809 32.45 -31.82 11.11
CA GLN A 809 33.22 -32.28 12.28
C GLN A 809 32.39 -33.19 13.19
N PHE A 810 31.35 -32.68 13.83
CA PHE A 810 30.69 -33.40 14.92
C PHE A 810 29.61 -34.36 14.43
N ARG A 811 28.85 -34.01 13.38
CA ARG A 811 27.82 -34.91 12.86
C ARG A 811 28.38 -36.00 11.95
N PHE A 812 29.36 -35.70 11.10
CA PHE A 812 29.87 -36.62 10.08
C PHE A 812 31.31 -37.13 10.28
N GLY A 813 32.05 -36.61 11.27
CA GLY A 813 33.39 -37.10 11.61
C GLY A 813 33.40 -38.50 12.23
N ASP A 814 34.47 -39.24 11.99
CA ASP A 814 34.68 -40.58 12.57
C ASP A 814 34.78 -40.52 14.09
N THR A 815 34.21 -41.52 14.76
CA THR A 815 34.14 -41.61 16.24
C THR A 815 34.27 -43.05 16.69
N GLU A 816 34.99 -43.27 17.78
CA GLU A 816 35.01 -44.56 18.48
C GLU A 816 33.64 -44.90 19.12
N PRO A 817 33.35 -46.19 19.40
CA PRO A 817 32.09 -46.61 20.00
C PRO A 817 32.14 -46.55 21.54
N TRP A 818 31.47 -45.57 22.14
CA TRP A 818 31.22 -45.54 23.59
C TRP A 818 30.16 -46.58 23.99
N LYS A 819 30.24 -47.13 25.20
CA LYS A 819 29.31 -48.16 25.70
C LYS A 819 28.45 -47.59 26.84
N LEU A 820 27.21 -47.26 26.52
CA LEU A 820 26.25 -46.61 27.42
C LEU A 820 25.25 -47.61 28.02
N CYS A 821 24.74 -47.35 29.23
CA CYS A 821 23.57 -48.02 29.81
C CYS A 821 22.40 -47.02 29.91
N PRO A 822 21.45 -46.99 28.96
CA PRO A 822 20.38 -45.99 28.94
C PRO A 822 19.25 -46.30 29.94
N PRO A 823 18.54 -45.28 30.47
CA PRO A 823 17.44 -45.48 31.41
C PRO A 823 16.23 -46.17 30.75
N PRO A 824 15.48 -47.00 31.49
CA PRO A 824 14.33 -47.73 30.94
C PRO A 824 13.16 -46.83 30.52
N TYR A 825 13.12 -45.58 30.98
CA TYR A 825 11.98 -44.66 30.77
C TYR A 825 12.37 -43.31 30.11
N LEU A 826 13.31 -43.34 29.15
CA LEU A 826 13.95 -42.18 28.48
C LEU A 826 14.75 -41.22 29.38
N LEU A 827 14.22 -40.87 30.56
CA LEU A 827 14.86 -40.03 31.57
C LEU A 827 14.84 -40.72 32.92
N ASN A 828 15.96 -40.71 33.63
CA ASN A 828 16.07 -41.22 34.99
C ASN A 828 15.54 -40.22 36.02
N LEU A 829 14.24 -39.91 35.99
CA LEU A 829 13.64 -38.86 36.84
C LEU A 829 13.79 -39.12 38.36
N ALA A 830 14.13 -40.34 38.77
CA ALA A 830 14.42 -40.68 40.16
C ALA A 830 15.68 -39.97 40.72
N THR A 831 16.67 -39.65 39.87
CA THR A 831 17.94 -39.05 40.30
C THR A 831 17.87 -37.53 40.50
N LEU A 832 16.80 -36.88 40.01
CA LEU A 832 16.46 -35.48 40.32
C LEU A 832 16.24 -35.28 41.83
N LEU A 833 15.49 -36.18 42.47
CA LEU A 833 15.22 -36.15 43.92
C LEU A 833 16.45 -36.54 44.76
N GLN A 834 17.51 -37.06 44.12
CA GLN A 834 18.76 -37.46 44.74
C GLN A 834 19.92 -36.49 44.43
N LEU A 835 19.66 -35.43 43.66
CA LEU A 835 20.65 -34.46 43.16
C LEU A 835 21.83 -35.07 42.38
N ARG A 836 21.70 -36.31 41.89
CA ARG A 836 22.76 -37.00 41.13
C ARG A 836 22.81 -36.59 39.65
N LEU A 837 21.71 -36.04 39.12
CA LEU A 837 21.57 -35.45 37.77
C LEU A 837 21.90 -36.35 36.56
N ASN A 838 22.35 -37.59 36.75
CA ASN A 838 22.49 -38.61 35.70
C ASN A 838 21.09 -38.98 35.15
N LEU A 839 20.63 -38.18 34.19
CA LEU A 839 19.31 -38.26 33.59
C LEU A 839 19.27 -39.21 32.40
N PHE A 840 20.38 -39.33 31.68
CA PHE A 840 20.45 -40.00 30.37
C PHE A 840 21.09 -41.39 30.41
N TRP A 841 21.53 -41.84 31.60
CA TRP A 841 22.14 -43.16 31.81
C TRP A 841 21.81 -43.74 33.20
N VAL A 842 22.11 -45.03 33.40
CA VAL A 842 21.94 -45.78 34.66
C VAL A 842 23.14 -46.69 34.94
N ASP A 843 23.50 -46.81 36.21
CA ASP A 843 24.54 -47.67 36.78
C ASP A 843 24.02 -49.07 37.19
N THR A 844 22.72 -49.34 36.96
CA THR A 844 22.02 -50.48 37.57
C THR A 844 22.52 -51.83 37.03
N PRO A 845 22.94 -52.78 37.92
CA PRO A 845 23.38 -54.11 37.52
C PRO A 845 22.33 -54.85 36.68
N GLY A 846 22.74 -55.34 35.51
CA GLY A 846 21.87 -56.03 34.56
C GLY A 846 21.19 -55.14 33.51
N CYS A 847 21.49 -53.83 33.46
CA CYS A 847 21.04 -52.96 32.36
C CYS A 847 21.56 -53.45 30.99
N GLN A 848 20.72 -53.34 29.95
CA GLN A 848 21.13 -53.64 28.57
C GLN A 848 22.00 -52.50 28.02
N ALA A 849 23.31 -52.72 28.03
CA ALA A 849 24.27 -51.79 27.43
C ALA A 849 24.10 -51.71 25.90
N VAL A 850 24.37 -50.53 25.35
CA VAL A 850 24.27 -50.16 23.93
C VAL A 850 25.51 -49.41 23.48
N TYR A 851 25.88 -49.54 22.22
CA TYR A 851 26.99 -48.77 21.64
C TYR A 851 26.48 -47.47 21.00
N VAL A 852 27.18 -46.38 21.26
CA VAL A 852 26.89 -45.02 20.79
C VAL A 852 28.17 -44.38 20.26
N ARG A 853 28.09 -43.25 19.55
CA ARG A 853 29.29 -42.51 19.12
C ARG A 853 29.90 -41.77 20.30
N ASP A 854 31.21 -41.88 20.48
CA ASP A 854 31.95 -41.13 21.51
C ASP A 854 32.23 -39.69 21.03
N ILE A 855 31.21 -38.84 21.13
CA ILE A 855 31.30 -37.43 20.74
C ILE A 855 32.11 -36.67 21.79
N TYR A 856 31.93 -36.99 23.08
CA TYR A 856 32.70 -36.42 24.19
C TYR A 856 34.22 -36.50 23.94
N ARG A 857 34.73 -37.68 23.57
CA ARG A 857 36.15 -37.85 23.24
C ARG A 857 36.59 -37.03 22.03
N MET A 858 35.81 -37.07 20.94
CA MET A 858 36.10 -36.32 19.71
C MET A 858 36.19 -34.81 19.96
N GLU A 859 35.39 -34.27 20.88
CA GLU A 859 35.44 -32.87 21.30
C GLU A 859 36.75 -32.51 22.01
N PHE A 860 37.15 -33.30 23.02
CA PHE A 860 38.44 -33.11 23.69
C PHE A 860 39.63 -33.22 22.71
N GLU A 861 39.56 -34.11 21.72
CA GLU A 861 40.62 -34.26 20.70
C GLU A 861 40.68 -33.06 19.73
N ILE A 862 39.54 -32.58 19.23
CA ILE A 862 39.49 -31.40 18.33
C ILE A 862 39.99 -30.14 19.04
N PHE A 863 39.58 -29.91 20.28
CA PHE A 863 39.92 -28.70 21.03
C PHE A 863 41.29 -28.72 21.73
N GLN A 864 42.11 -29.76 21.55
CA GLN A 864 43.56 -29.64 21.82
C GLN A 864 44.21 -28.53 20.98
N SER A 865 43.69 -28.27 19.78
CA SER A 865 44.17 -27.16 18.94
C SER A 865 43.63 -25.82 19.41
N LEU A 866 44.50 -24.95 19.92
CA LEU A 866 44.19 -23.54 20.20
C LEU A 866 43.61 -22.82 18.96
N GLY A 867 44.00 -23.24 17.75
CA GLY A 867 43.43 -22.73 16.50
C GLY A 867 41.95 -23.06 16.33
N TRP A 868 41.52 -24.28 16.71
CA TRP A 868 40.10 -24.65 16.72
C TRP A 868 39.34 -23.94 17.83
N VAL A 869 39.92 -23.79 19.03
CA VAL A 869 39.32 -23.02 20.13
C VAL A 869 39.05 -21.57 19.70
N LEU A 870 40.05 -20.88 19.14
CA LEU A 870 39.92 -19.50 18.67
C LEU A 870 38.92 -19.37 17.51
N PHE A 871 38.87 -20.34 16.59
CA PHE A 871 37.88 -20.38 15.50
C PHE A 871 36.45 -20.48 16.05
N TYR A 872 36.20 -21.38 17.01
CA TYR A 872 34.88 -21.53 17.63
C TYR A 872 34.49 -20.31 18.47
N LEU A 873 35.42 -19.70 19.21
CA LEU A 873 35.16 -18.44 19.94
C LEU A 873 34.82 -17.28 18.99
N ALA A 874 35.51 -17.17 17.85
CA ALA A 874 35.18 -16.18 16.82
C ALA A 874 33.78 -16.44 16.21
N ALA A 875 33.44 -17.70 15.96
CA ALA A 875 32.09 -18.07 15.50
C ALA A 875 31.00 -17.70 16.51
N VAL A 876 31.23 -17.89 17.82
CA VAL A 876 30.30 -17.48 18.89
C VAL A 876 30.09 -15.96 18.90
N ILE A 877 31.13 -15.15 18.67
CA ILE A 877 31.01 -13.68 18.58
C ILE A 877 30.18 -13.27 17.36
N ILE A 878 30.44 -13.89 16.20
CA ILE A 878 29.70 -13.63 14.95
C ILE A 878 28.24 -14.07 15.08
N PHE A 879 28.00 -15.23 15.70
CA PHE A 879 26.67 -15.75 16.01
C PHE A 879 25.90 -14.77 16.91
N SER A 880 26.51 -14.34 18.01
CA SER A 880 25.91 -13.37 18.94
C SER A 880 25.56 -12.06 18.25
N THR A 881 26.44 -11.58 17.35
CA THR A 881 26.22 -10.35 16.57
C THR A 881 25.04 -10.51 15.61
N HIS A 882 24.97 -11.61 14.86
CA HIS A 882 23.86 -11.92 13.95
C HIS A 882 22.54 -12.08 14.71
N MET A 883 22.57 -12.79 15.84
CA MET A 883 21.43 -13.05 16.71
C MET A 883 20.85 -11.73 17.26
N CYS A 884 21.69 -10.82 17.77
CA CYS A 884 21.25 -9.49 18.21
C CYS A 884 20.64 -8.66 17.08
N LEU A 885 21.28 -8.61 15.90
CA LEU A 885 20.77 -7.87 14.73
C LEU A 885 19.47 -8.46 14.17
N GLY A 886 19.29 -9.78 14.25
CA GLY A 886 18.07 -10.48 13.90
C GLY A 886 16.96 -10.21 14.92
N TRP A 887 17.28 -10.27 16.22
CA TRP A 887 16.33 -10.08 17.32
C TRP A 887 15.71 -8.67 17.31
N GLN A 888 16.50 -7.63 17.04
CA GLN A 888 16.03 -6.26 16.81
C GLN A 888 14.92 -6.18 15.74
N LYS A 889 14.99 -7.02 14.69
CA LYS A 889 14.02 -7.05 13.59
C LYS A 889 12.86 -8.02 13.82
N VAL A 890 13.02 -8.98 14.74
CA VAL A 890 12.04 -10.00 15.08
C VAL A 890 11.08 -9.52 16.18
N VAL A 891 11.55 -8.85 17.24
CA VAL A 891 10.68 -8.36 18.34
C VAL A 891 9.54 -7.44 17.86
N PRO A 892 9.77 -6.46 16.95
CA PRO A 892 8.69 -5.62 16.41
C PRO A 892 7.86 -6.28 15.30
N ALA A 893 8.14 -7.54 14.93
CA ALA A 893 7.42 -8.21 13.85
C ALA A 893 5.97 -8.53 14.26
N PRO A 894 4.95 -8.19 13.44
CA PRO A 894 3.54 -8.44 13.78
C PRO A 894 3.18 -9.89 14.14
N ALA A 895 3.97 -10.86 13.67
CA ALA A 895 3.78 -12.28 13.99
C ALA A 895 3.93 -12.61 15.49
N LEU A 896 4.84 -11.93 16.20
CA LEU A 896 5.07 -12.16 17.63
C LEU A 896 4.02 -11.50 18.54
N GLU A 897 3.25 -10.54 18.04
CA GLU A 897 2.21 -9.81 18.79
C GLU A 897 2.69 -9.13 20.10
N ILE A 898 4.00 -8.93 20.29
CA ILE A 898 4.52 -8.24 21.49
C ILE A 898 4.04 -6.77 21.48
N PRO A 899 3.49 -6.22 22.58
CA PRO A 899 3.02 -4.83 22.62
C PRO A 899 4.17 -3.82 22.47
N LYS A 900 3.95 -2.70 21.76
CA LYS A 900 4.98 -1.65 21.51
C LYS A 900 5.69 -1.20 22.80
N LYS A 901 4.94 -1.03 23.91
CA LYS A 901 5.48 -0.65 25.24
C LYS A 901 6.45 -1.67 25.89
N TYR A 902 6.61 -2.86 25.32
CA TYR A 902 7.59 -3.86 25.75
C TYR A 902 8.69 -4.13 24.73
N HIS A 903 8.65 -3.60 23.50
CA HIS A 903 9.65 -3.88 22.45
C HIS A 903 11.08 -3.64 22.92
N SER A 904 11.38 -2.47 23.48
CA SER A 904 12.71 -2.15 24.02
C SER A 904 13.15 -3.15 25.11
N ARG A 905 12.25 -3.53 26.05
CA ARG A 905 12.57 -4.50 27.11
C ARG A 905 12.81 -5.90 26.55
N ALA A 906 11.97 -6.38 25.64
CA ALA A 906 12.14 -7.69 25.00
C ALA A 906 13.39 -7.74 24.09
N ILE A 907 13.78 -6.63 23.48
CA ILE A 907 15.06 -6.50 22.75
C ILE A 907 16.25 -6.66 23.71
N HIS A 908 16.27 -5.92 24.83
CA HIS A 908 17.32 -6.05 25.85
C HIS A 908 17.37 -7.45 26.48
N MET A 909 16.22 -8.07 26.74
CA MET A 909 16.16 -9.48 27.19
C MET A 909 16.80 -10.42 26.18
N GLY A 910 16.56 -10.23 24.88
CA GLY A 910 17.21 -11.01 23.82
C GLY A 910 18.73 -10.91 23.86
N TYR A 911 19.28 -9.71 24.09
CA TYR A 911 20.74 -9.55 24.25
C TYR A 911 21.26 -10.27 25.49
N VAL A 912 20.52 -10.25 26.61
CA VAL A 912 20.89 -10.97 27.84
C VAL A 912 20.87 -12.49 27.61
N PHE A 913 19.85 -13.03 26.93
CA PHE A 913 19.84 -14.46 26.56
C PHE A 913 20.93 -14.81 25.57
N THR A 914 21.18 -13.97 24.56
CA THR A 914 22.29 -14.13 23.60
C THR A 914 23.63 -14.17 24.33
N PHE A 915 23.84 -13.31 25.32
CA PHE A 915 25.05 -13.29 26.14
C PHE A 915 25.21 -14.57 26.98
N PHE A 916 24.16 -15.05 27.65
CA PHE A 916 24.24 -16.32 28.39
C PHE A 916 24.45 -17.53 27.46
N ILE A 917 23.78 -17.58 26.30
CA ILE A 917 23.99 -18.63 25.28
C ILE A 917 25.44 -18.57 24.75
N ALA A 918 25.97 -17.38 24.49
CA ALA A 918 27.35 -17.17 24.08
C ALA A 918 28.37 -17.63 25.13
N LEU A 919 28.11 -17.35 26.43
CA LEU A 919 28.93 -17.86 27.52
C LEU A 919 28.94 -19.40 27.57
N ILE A 920 27.78 -20.05 27.37
CA ILE A 920 27.71 -21.52 27.31
C ILE A 920 28.55 -22.06 26.15
N TYR A 921 28.33 -21.56 24.93
CA TYR A 921 29.10 -21.99 23.75
C TYR A 921 30.60 -21.63 23.80
N ALA A 922 30.99 -20.57 24.52
CA ALA A 922 32.39 -20.23 24.73
C ALA A 922 33.05 -21.06 25.85
N SER A 923 32.29 -21.44 26.89
CA SER A 923 32.81 -22.20 28.03
C SER A 923 33.29 -23.59 27.65
N PHE A 924 32.58 -24.26 26.73
CA PHE A 924 32.86 -25.64 26.32
C PHE A 924 34.22 -25.80 25.61
N PRO A 925 34.54 -25.07 24.50
CA PRO A 925 35.84 -25.19 23.83
C PRO A 925 37.02 -24.78 24.71
N LEU A 926 36.81 -23.83 25.62
CA LEU A 926 37.80 -23.44 26.64
C LEU A 926 38.01 -24.56 27.66
N TYR A 927 36.95 -25.23 28.12
CA TYR A 927 37.04 -26.33 29.07
C TYR A 927 37.81 -27.53 28.50
N THR A 928 37.44 -27.97 27.30
CA THR A 928 38.11 -29.09 26.60
C THR A 928 39.57 -28.82 26.22
N HIS A 929 39.99 -27.55 26.24
CA HIS A 929 41.38 -27.13 26.00
C HIS A 929 42.20 -26.98 27.29
N LEU A 930 41.55 -26.55 28.39
CA LEU A 930 42.22 -26.27 29.67
C LEU A 930 42.26 -27.48 30.62
N PHE A 931 41.38 -28.46 30.43
CA PHE A 931 41.26 -29.65 31.26
C PHE A 931 41.51 -30.93 30.45
N ALA A 932 42.04 -31.96 31.10
CA ALA A 932 42.19 -33.27 30.49
C ALA A 932 40.85 -34.03 30.50
N MET A 933 40.65 -34.92 29.52
CA MET A 933 39.46 -35.76 29.37
C MET A 933 39.14 -36.59 30.64
N SER A 934 40.17 -37.00 31.39
CA SER A 934 40.09 -37.73 32.66
C SER A 934 39.83 -36.85 33.90
N SER A 935 39.85 -35.52 33.76
CA SER A 935 39.47 -34.56 34.81
C SER A 935 38.11 -33.89 34.55
N GLY A 936 37.33 -34.42 33.60
CA GLY A 936 36.14 -33.77 33.04
C GLY A 936 34.84 -33.87 33.85
N SER A 937 34.81 -34.58 34.99
CA SER A 937 33.58 -34.88 35.73
C SER A 937 33.43 -34.09 37.02
N LEU A 938 32.31 -33.35 37.16
CA LEU A 938 31.89 -32.78 38.44
C LEU A 938 31.54 -33.86 39.49
N SER A 939 31.25 -35.10 39.07
CA SER A 939 31.28 -36.26 39.95
C SER A 939 32.71 -36.68 40.24
N GLN A 940 33.16 -36.47 41.48
CA GLN A 940 34.28 -37.24 42.03
C GLN A 940 33.83 -38.69 42.26
N GLU A 941 34.34 -39.62 41.47
CA GLU A 941 34.82 -40.86 42.07
C GLU A 941 36.31 -40.72 42.36
N PRO A 942 36.81 -41.20 43.51
CA PRO A 942 38.23 -41.09 43.85
C PRO A 942 39.06 -42.01 42.95
N ALA A 943 40.31 -41.63 42.68
CA ALA A 943 41.28 -42.52 42.07
C ALA A 943 41.42 -43.80 42.93
N GLN A 944 41.10 -44.94 42.33
CA GLN A 944 41.44 -46.27 42.82
C GLN A 944 42.81 -46.68 42.23
N PRO A 945 43.60 -47.51 42.93
CA PRO A 945 45.07 -47.42 42.92
C PRO A 945 45.78 -48.04 41.70
#